data_AF-A0A562IWI1-F1
#
_entry.id   AF-A0A562IWI1-F1
#
_cell.length_a   1.000
_cell.length_b   1.000
_cell.length_c   1.000
_cell.angle_alpha   90.00
_cell.angle_beta   90.00
_cell.angle_gamma   90.00
#
_symmetry.space_group_name_H-M   'P 1'
#
loop_
_entity.id
_entity.type
_entity.pdbx_description
1 polymer ?
#
loop_
_entity_poly.entity_id
_entity_poly.type
_entity_poly.pdbx_seq_one_letter_code
_entity_poly.pdbx_strand_id
1 'polypeptide(L)'
;MTRRLAAVPLALLLLAAGCTSSGEDDDAAASSSAPAREVSWGACDVDVPAGVDLECGTLEVPADRTDPDSPTIELAFGVVAAADDDAAADPLVYLSGGPGQGTLDLVPVAFGQLYEPLAQDRDLILLDQRGTGLSEPSLACDEYSSWVRESLGSAEPVEELAAQAAASLEECRQRLVDEGVDVADYDSAASAADLDDLRRALGHEEWNLYGISYGTRLAQTAMRDTPDGIRSVVLDASYPIDADLYEETPGNAVRALEALFASCAADAGCAERYPDLEQTVTDLAAELDAAPVPVIVVDPTTGERVESPLDGAGLIGFLFQSMYSTELIPFLPEVVDAAANQGEFGTIGLLLGASAQQLDLVSIGQQLAVQCQEEVSFSDPDAVADAVADNPLVASFFDSTPTMGPGIFDVCASWGAGEPGDGENEALDSDLPTLVLAGELDPITPPRWGEQLAEELGNSVYVEFPGTGHGSVGTHECAAQLTREFLADPGSEPDTACVDDVEAPAFTAEGVQVEMTDWESEELSVSGVRPDGWAEVVPGAFQQSPLVTLVQQVAPGATADQVLQQLAAQLGGAPLEPVDRLETESATWDLYRVDDLGQRVDLALAESDAGLAVVQLTSSPARSDVYREQVFLPAVEAFAPGA
;
A
#
# COMPACT_ATOMS: atom_id res chain seq x y z
N MET A 1 -5.01 34.14 -16.56
CA MET A 1 -5.08 34.94 -17.81
C MET A 1 -5.48 34.02 -18.93
N THR A 2 -6.64 34.30 -19.54
CA THR A 2 -7.23 33.58 -20.67
C THR A 2 -6.37 33.66 -21.93
N ARG A 3 -6.23 32.55 -22.68
CA ARG A 3 -6.05 32.58 -24.14
C ARG A 3 -6.67 31.35 -24.83
N ARG A 4 -7.77 31.64 -25.54
CA ARG A 4 -8.47 30.82 -26.53
C ARG A 4 -7.71 30.81 -27.87
N LEU A 5 -7.89 29.74 -28.65
CA LEU A 5 -7.98 29.75 -30.13
C LEU A 5 -8.99 28.63 -30.50
N ALA A 6 -10.28 28.92 -30.70
CA ALA A 6 -10.94 29.46 -31.90
C ALA A 6 -11.26 28.40 -32.98
N ALA A 7 -12.45 27.80 -32.88
CA ALA A 7 -13.17 27.21 -34.00
C ALA A 7 -14.10 28.28 -34.61
N VAL A 8 -14.17 28.36 -35.94
CA VAL A 8 -15.01 29.29 -36.71
C VAL A 8 -16.00 28.48 -37.58
N PRO A 9 -17.21 29.01 -37.83
CA PRO A 9 -18.47 28.25 -37.82
C PRO A 9 -19.25 28.28 -39.15
N LEU A 10 -20.42 27.62 -39.19
CA LEU A 10 -21.61 28.00 -40.00
C LEU A 10 -22.82 27.14 -39.52
N ALA A 11 -23.82 27.68 -38.82
CA ALA A 11 -25.10 28.26 -39.32
C ALA A 11 -26.04 27.23 -40.00
N LEU A 12 -27.37 27.13 -39.82
CA LEU A 12 -28.41 27.94 -39.16
C LEU A 12 -29.77 27.14 -39.19
N LEU A 13 -30.57 27.21 -38.11
CA LEU A 13 -32.05 27.40 -38.03
C LEU A 13 -33.06 26.54 -38.86
N LEU A 14 -33.99 25.82 -38.20
CA LEU A 14 -35.43 26.19 -37.96
C LEU A 14 -36.40 25.00 -37.73
N LEU A 15 -37.34 25.26 -36.81
CA LEU A 15 -38.50 24.46 -36.37
C LEU A 15 -39.51 24.05 -37.46
N ALA A 16 -40.21 22.92 -37.25
CA ALA A 16 -41.66 22.80 -37.49
C ALA A 16 -42.27 21.58 -36.76
N ALA A 17 -43.53 21.75 -36.37
CA ALA A 17 -44.36 20.90 -35.51
C ALA A 17 -45.09 19.75 -36.23
N GLY A 18 -45.63 18.80 -35.45
CA GLY A 18 -46.98 18.28 -35.68
C GLY A 18 -47.24 16.78 -35.47
N CYS A 19 -48.11 16.52 -34.50
CA CYS A 19 -49.25 15.57 -34.52
C CYS A 19 -49.24 14.36 -33.56
N THR A 20 -50.17 14.49 -32.61
CA THR A 20 -50.93 13.53 -31.79
C THR A 20 -51.34 12.20 -32.48
N SER A 21 -51.30 11.11 -31.71
CA SER A 21 -52.46 10.22 -31.55
C SER A 21 -52.50 9.62 -30.15
N SER A 22 -53.65 9.80 -29.49
CA SER A 22 -54.09 9.23 -28.23
C SER A 22 -54.41 7.73 -28.32
N GLY A 23 -54.02 6.99 -27.29
CA GLY A 23 -54.58 5.68 -26.93
C GLY A 23 -54.43 5.49 -25.42
N GLU A 24 -55.53 5.67 -24.69
CA GLU A 24 -55.71 5.26 -23.30
C GLU A 24 -55.96 3.74 -23.26
N ASP A 25 -55.35 3.03 -22.29
CA ASP A 25 -56.02 2.02 -21.45
C ASP A 25 -55.07 1.55 -20.32
N ASP A 26 -55.47 1.93 -19.10
CA ASP A 26 -55.50 1.21 -17.82
C ASP A 26 -54.24 0.66 -17.09
N ASP A 27 -54.08 1.22 -15.89
CA ASP A 27 -53.75 0.60 -14.59
C ASP A 27 -52.37 0.00 -14.34
N ALA A 28 -51.50 0.88 -13.84
CA ALA A 28 -50.72 0.76 -12.61
C ALA A 28 -50.74 -0.61 -11.89
N ALA A 29 -49.65 -1.36 -12.09
CA ALA A 29 -48.88 -1.87 -10.97
C ALA A 29 -47.58 -1.07 -10.95
N ALA A 30 -47.48 -0.09 -10.04
CA ALA A 30 -46.20 0.52 -9.73
C ALA A 30 -45.36 -0.54 -9.02
N SER A 31 -44.60 -1.31 -9.79
CA SER A 31 -43.32 -1.78 -9.31
C SER A 31 -42.49 -0.53 -9.09
N SER A 32 -42.18 -0.21 -7.83
CA SER A 32 -41.03 0.62 -7.54
C SER A 32 -39.84 -0.12 -8.12
N SER A 33 -39.42 0.27 -9.33
CA SER A 33 -38.10 -0.10 -9.83
C SER A 33 -37.14 0.46 -8.80
N ALA A 34 -36.39 -0.40 -8.13
CA ALA A 34 -35.15 0.01 -7.49
C ALA A 34 -34.38 0.89 -8.51
N PRO A 35 -33.73 1.98 -8.08
CA PRO A 35 -32.94 2.80 -8.98
C PRO A 35 -32.03 1.90 -9.81
N ALA A 36 -31.97 2.18 -11.12
CA ALA A 36 -31.19 1.38 -12.04
C ALA A 36 -29.72 1.52 -11.65
N ARG A 37 -29.05 0.39 -11.41
CA ARG A 37 -27.59 0.29 -11.28
C ARG A 37 -27.01 0.58 -12.66
N GLU A 38 -26.70 1.85 -12.92
CA GLU A 38 -26.21 2.31 -14.21
C GLU A 38 -24.68 2.40 -14.17
N VAL A 39 -24.02 1.72 -15.09
CA VAL A 39 -22.57 1.84 -15.29
C VAL A 39 -22.30 2.92 -16.31
N SER A 40 -21.44 3.86 -15.94
CA SER A 40 -20.99 4.95 -16.81
C SER A 40 -19.49 4.81 -17.07
N TRP A 41 -19.13 4.42 -18.29
CA TRP A 41 -17.72 4.35 -18.71
C TRP A 41 -17.15 5.75 -18.99
N GLY A 42 -15.92 5.99 -18.56
CA GLY A 42 -15.26 7.28 -18.59
C GLY A 42 -13.77 7.21 -18.86
N ALA A 43 -13.10 8.35 -18.74
CA ALA A 43 -11.65 8.39 -18.72
C ALA A 43 -11.16 8.04 -17.30
N CYS A 44 -10.05 7.32 -17.20
CA CYS A 44 -9.34 7.13 -15.94
C CYS A 44 -8.70 8.45 -15.52
N ASP A 45 -9.06 8.97 -14.35
CA ASP A 45 -8.43 10.17 -13.77
C ASP A 45 -7.22 9.81 -12.91
N VAL A 46 -6.39 8.88 -13.42
CA VAL A 46 -5.14 8.44 -12.81
C VAL A 46 -4.05 8.33 -13.88
N ASP A 47 -2.80 8.50 -13.47
CA ASP A 47 -1.66 8.30 -14.35
C ASP A 47 -1.44 6.79 -14.58
N VAL A 48 -1.86 6.30 -15.75
CA VAL A 48 -1.74 4.88 -16.11
C VAL A 48 -0.33 4.58 -16.64
N PRO A 49 0.40 3.59 -16.07
CA PRO A 49 1.70 3.18 -16.58
C PRO A 49 1.65 2.74 -18.05
N ALA A 50 2.76 2.95 -18.78
CA ALA A 50 2.86 2.55 -20.17
C ALA A 50 2.70 1.02 -20.32
N GLY A 51 1.90 0.59 -21.31
CA GLY A 51 1.65 -0.84 -21.56
C GLY A 51 0.50 -1.43 -20.76
N VAL A 52 -0.05 -0.71 -19.79
CA VAL A 52 -1.25 -1.12 -19.05
C VAL A 52 -2.50 -0.69 -19.83
N ASP A 53 -3.39 -1.64 -20.10
CA ASP A 53 -4.71 -1.38 -20.66
C ASP A 53 -5.74 -1.34 -19.53
N LEU A 54 -6.19 -0.12 -19.20
CA LEU A 54 -7.10 0.16 -18.10
C LEU A 54 -8.31 0.96 -18.60
N GLU A 55 -9.51 0.38 -18.46
CA GLU A 55 -10.78 1.06 -18.70
C GLU A 55 -11.46 1.42 -17.37
N CYS A 56 -11.86 2.68 -17.19
CA CYS A 56 -12.50 3.13 -15.95
C CYS A 56 -13.98 3.47 -16.15
N GLY A 57 -14.75 3.31 -15.09
CA GLY A 57 -16.15 3.68 -15.06
C GLY A 57 -16.63 3.95 -13.65
N THR A 58 -17.90 4.34 -13.57
CA THR A 58 -18.60 4.53 -12.31
C THR A 58 -19.87 3.69 -12.22
N LEU A 59 -20.26 3.33 -10.99
CA LEU A 59 -21.49 2.61 -10.67
C LEU A 59 -22.29 3.39 -9.62
N GLU A 60 -23.53 3.75 -9.94
CA GLU A 60 -24.44 4.33 -8.95
C GLU A 60 -25.09 3.23 -8.08
N VAL A 61 -24.93 3.36 -6.76
CA VAL A 61 -25.56 2.50 -5.74
C VAL A 61 -26.30 3.36 -4.72
N PRO A 62 -27.35 2.85 -4.03
CA PRO A 62 -27.95 3.57 -2.91
C PRO A 62 -26.97 3.67 -1.73
N ALA A 63 -26.93 4.82 -1.06
CA ALA A 63 -26.17 5.01 0.18
C ALA A 63 -26.74 4.11 1.29
N ASP A 64 -27.98 4.37 1.70
CA ASP A 64 -28.78 3.51 2.57
C ASP A 64 -29.58 2.53 1.71
N ARG A 65 -29.24 1.25 1.83
CA ARG A 65 -29.89 0.14 1.09
C ARG A 65 -31.28 -0.22 1.63
N THR A 66 -31.68 0.32 2.78
CA THR A 66 -32.98 0.12 3.43
C THR A 66 -34.01 1.21 3.08
N ASP A 67 -33.54 2.39 2.63
CA ASP A 67 -34.38 3.49 2.15
C ASP A 67 -34.30 3.63 0.62
N PRO A 68 -35.38 3.34 -0.13
CA PRO A 68 -35.38 3.50 -1.59
C PRO A 68 -35.30 4.95 -2.07
N ASP A 69 -35.52 5.93 -1.19
CA ASP A 69 -35.40 7.36 -1.49
C ASP A 69 -34.04 7.94 -1.01
N SER A 70 -33.10 7.08 -0.58
CA SER A 70 -31.77 7.50 -0.13
C SER A 70 -30.96 8.16 -1.26
N PRO A 71 -29.99 9.04 -0.91
CA PRO A 71 -29.00 9.50 -1.87
C PRO A 71 -28.22 8.34 -2.49
N THR A 72 -27.62 8.57 -3.65
CA THR A 72 -26.74 7.61 -4.30
C THR A 72 -25.28 7.89 -3.97
N ILE A 73 -24.48 6.82 -3.96
CA ILE A 73 -23.01 6.83 -3.97
C ILE A 73 -22.57 6.48 -5.39
N GLU A 74 -21.59 7.20 -5.91
CA GLU A 74 -20.92 6.87 -7.17
C GLU A 74 -19.63 6.10 -6.85
N LEU A 75 -19.59 4.82 -7.18
CA LEU A 75 -18.41 3.98 -6.99
C LEU A 75 -17.52 4.02 -8.23
N ALA A 76 -16.27 4.43 -8.08
CA ALA A 76 -15.28 4.37 -9.13
C ALA A 76 -14.68 2.96 -9.24
N PHE A 77 -14.51 2.48 -10.47
CA PHE A 77 -13.86 1.21 -10.73
C PHE A 77 -13.00 1.27 -11.99
N GLY A 78 -12.04 0.37 -12.08
CA GLY A 78 -11.19 0.14 -13.24
C GLY A 78 -11.15 -1.33 -13.61
N VAL A 79 -11.05 -1.62 -14.90
CA VAL A 79 -10.81 -2.96 -15.44
C VAL A 79 -9.46 -2.95 -16.13
N VAL A 80 -8.48 -3.62 -15.52
CA VAL A 80 -7.18 -3.90 -16.13
C VAL A 80 -7.34 -5.14 -16.98
N ALA A 81 -7.05 -5.03 -18.27
CA ALA A 81 -7.10 -6.18 -19.16
C ALA A 81 -6.01 -7.20 -18.80
N ALA A 82 -6.33 -8.48 -18.90
CA ALA A 82 -5.34 -9.55 -18.76
C ALA A 82 -4.17 -9.38 -19.75
N ALA A 83 -2.96 -9.74 -19.32
CA ALA A 83 -1.80 -9.79 -20.21
C ALA A 83 -1.93 -10.89 -21.29
N ASP A 84 -2.59 -12.00 -20.99
CA ASP A 84 -2.79 -13.13 -21.90
C ASP A 84 -3.93 -12.89 -22.92
N ASP A 85 -3.65 -13.15 -24.20
CA ASP A 85 -4.64 -13.07 -25.30
C ASP A 85 -5.84 -14.03 -25.15
N ASP A 86 -5.71 -15.09 -24.34
CA ASP A 86 -6.74 -16.13 -24.08
C ASP A 86 -7.18 -16.09 -22.61
N ALA A 87 -7.45 -14.89 -22.11
CA ALA A 87 -7.87 -14.64 -20.74
C ALA A 87 -9.12 -15.44 -20.34
N ALA A 88 -9.15 -15.89 -19.09
CA ALA A 88 -10.34 -16.50 -18.51
C ALA A 88 -11.49 -15.49 -18.45
N ALA A 89 -12.73 -15.96 -18.64
CA ALA A 89 -13.91 -15.09 -18.71
C ALA A 89 -14.40 -14.61 -17.33
N ASP A 90 -13.96 -15.26 -16.25
CA ASP A 90 -14.24 -14.89 -14.87
C ASP A 90 -13.15 -13.94 -14.34
N PRO A 91 -13.49 -12.67 -14.05
CA PRO A 91 -12.49 -11.69 -13.59
C PRO A 91 -12.09 -11.93 -12.13
N LEU A 92 -11.00 -11.31 -11.72
CA LEU A 92 -10.58 -11.20 -10.33
C LEU A 92 -10.87 -9.79 -9.81
N VAL A 93 -11.53 -9.66 -8.67
CA VAL A 93 -11.77 -8.36 -8.02
C VAL A 93 -10.75 -8.17 -6.91
N TYR A 94 -10.03 -7.05 -6.95
CA TYR A 94 -9.08 -6.67 -5.91
C TYR A 94 -9.80 -5.89 -4.80
N LEU A 95 -9.71 -6.38 -3.57
CA LEU A 95 -10.27 -5.74 -2.38
C LEU A 95 -9.11 -5.23 -1.52
N SER A 96 -8.92 -3.91 -1.53
CA SER A 96 -7.90 -3.22 -0.73
C SER A 96 -8.13 -3.32 0.77
N GLY A 97 -7.02 -3.21 1.51
CA GLY A 97 -6.99 -3.10 2.95
C GLY A 97 -7.23 -1.68 3.49
N GLY A 98 -6.64 -1.41 4.65
CA GLY A 98 -6.79 -0.17 5.40
C GLY A 98 -7.62 -0.40 6.67
N PRO A 99 -8.97 -0.42 6.64
CA PRO A 99 -9.87 0.03 5.56
C PRO A 99 -9.55 1.44 5.05
N GLY A 100 -10.12 1.83 3.92
CA GLY A 100 -10.04 3.20 3.39
C GLY A 100 -9.06 3.38 2.23
N GLN A 101 -8.26 2.38 1.90
CA GLN A 101 -7.24 2.51 0.85
C GLN A 101 -7.88 2.50 -0.55
N GLY A 102 -7.60 3.54 -1.34
CA GLY A 102 -8.03 3.62 -2.75
C GLY A 102 -7.27 2.63 -3.63
N THR A 103 -7.96 1.90 -4.51
CA THR A 103 -7.35 0.97 -5.46
C THR A 103 -6.79 1.70 -6.69
N LEU A 104 -7.54 2.67 -7.23
CA LEU A 104 -7.14 3.38 -8.44
C LEU A 104 -5.96 4.31 -8.18
N ASP A 105 -5.88 4.93 -7.00
CA ASP A 105 -4.77 5.80 -6.58
C ASP A 105 -3.42 5.06 -6.46
N LEU A 106 -3.45 3.73 -6.33
CA LEU A 106 -2.24 2.91 -6.30
C LEU A 106 -1.72 2.53 -7.69
N VAL A 107 -2.53 2.68 -8.75
CA VAL A 107 -2.11 2.34 -10.12
C VAL A 107 -0.81 3.05 -10.53
N PRO A 108 -0.64 4.37 -10.31
CA PRO A 108 0.57 5.06 -10.73
C PRO A 108 1.83 4.68 -9.94
N VAL A 109 1.68 4.17 -8.71
CA VAL A 109 2.79 4.02 -7.75
C VAL A 109 3.12 2.57 -7.42
N ALA A 110 2.20 1.63 -7.63
CA ALA A 110 2.32 0.26 -7.16
C ALA A 110 1.78 -0.81 -8.14
N PHE A 111 1.44 -0.46 -9.39
CA PHE A 111 0.89 -1.41 -10.36
C PHE A 111 1.76 -2.66 -10.55
N GLY A 112 3.06 -2.49 -10.83
CA GLY A 112 3.96 -3.62 -11.11
C GLY A 112 4.14 -4.57 -9.92
N GLN A 113 4.01 -4.05 -8.70
CA GLN A 113 4.13 -4.86 -7.48
C GLN A 113 2.80 -5.52 -7.10
N LEU A 114 1.70 -4.76 -7.08
CA LEU A 114 0.42 -5.22 -6.50
C LEU A 114 -0.54 -5.81 -7.52
N TYR A 115 -0.58 -5.28 -8.74
CA TYR A 115 -1.64 -5.57 -9.72
C TYR A 115 -1.16 -6.41 -10.89
N GLU A 116 0.04 -6.17 -11.40
CA GLU A 116 0.61 -6.94 -12.50
C GLU A 116 0.63 -8.45 -12.22
N PRO A 117 1.04 -8.95 -11.03
CA PRO A 117 1.05 -10.39 -10.75
C PRO A 117 -0.34 -11.05 -10.81
N LEU A 118 -1.41 -10.26 -10.63
CA LEU A 118 -2.81 -10.67 -10.60
C LEU A 118 -3.54 -10.50 -11.94
N ALA A 119 -3.08 -9.60 -12.81
CA ALA A 119 -3.68 -9.30 -14.11
C ALA A 119 -3.05 -10.11 -15.28
N GLN A 120 -2.61 -11.35 -15.00
CA GLN A 120 -1.92 -12.17 -16.01
C GLN A 120 -2.90 -12.94 -16.91
N ASP A 121 -3.72 -13.80 -16.32
CA ASP A 121 -4.58 -14.75 -17.03
C ASP A 121 -6.08 -14.36 -17.04
N ARG A 122 -6.45 -13.27 -16.37
CA ARG A 122 -7.84 -12.78 -16.23
C ARG A 122 -7.84 -11.26 -16.08
N ASP A 123 -8.96 -10.64 -16.44
CA ASP A 123 -9.16 -9.22 -16.18
C ASP A 123 -9.19 -8.97 -14.65
N LEU A 124 -8.48 -7.93 -14.22
CA LEU A 124 -8.44 -7.49 -12.83
C LEU A 124 -9.34 -6.27 -12.65
N ILE A 125 -10.36 -6.41 -11.81
CA ILE A 125 -11.27 -5.33 -11.45
C ILE A 125 -10.74 -4.65 -10.19
N LEU A 126 -10.40 -3.37 -10.31
CA LEU A 126 -10.06 -2.48 -9.22
C LEU A 126 -11.33 -1.72 -8.82
N LEU A 127 -11.75 -1.81 -7.57
CA LEU A 127 -12.91 -1.09 -7.05
C LEU A 127 -12.49 -0.19 -5.91
N ASP A 128 -12.72 1.11 -6.08
CA ASP A 128 -12.72 2.04 -4.96
C ASP A 128 -14.03 1.87 -4.21
N GLN A 129 -13.95 1.31 -3.01
CA GLN A 129 -15.09 1.10 -2.13
C GLN A 129 -15.79 2.42 -1.82
N ARG A 130 -17.05 2.35 -1.36
CA ARG A 130 -17.81 3.52 -0.91
C ARG A 130 -16.95 4.38 0.03
N GLY A 131 -16.78 5.66 -0.30
CA GLY A 131 -16.01 6.60 0.52
C GLY A 131 -14.49 6.57 0.35
N THR A 132 -13.94 5.78 -0.58
CA THR A 132 -12.50 5.65 -0.81
C THR A 132 -12.09 6.12 -2.21
N GLY A 133 -10.81 6.48 -2.38
CA GLY A 133 -10.22 6.82 -3.66
C GLY A 133 -11.04 7.83 -4.46
N LEU A 134 -11.40 7.45 -5.70
CA LEU A 134 -12.17 8.27 -6.62
C LEU A 134 -13.70 8.12 -6.46
N SER A 135 -14.19 7.33 -5.51
CA SER A 135 -15.62 7.18 -5.24
C SER A 135 -16.20 8.40 -4.51
N GLU A 136 -17.42 8.79 -4.88
CA GLU A 136 -18.10 9.96 -4.31
C GLU A 136 -19.38 9.60 -3.53
N PRO A 137 -19.61 10.21 -2.35
CA PRO A 137 -18.75 11.19 -1.70
C PRO A 137 -17.54 10.53 -1.02
N SER A 138 -16.39 11.21 -1.07
CA SER A 138 -15.15 10.74 -0.43
C SER A 138 -15.19 10.95 1.09
N LEU A 139 -14.71 9.96 1.83
CA LEU A 139 -14.52 10.02 3.28
C LEU A 139 -13.04 10.28 3.66
N ALA A 140 -12.23 10.80 2.73
CA ALA A 140 -10.90 11.29 3.05
C ALA A 140 -10.97 12.38 4.13
N CYS A 141 -10.09 12.30 5.12
CA CYS A 141 -9.95 13.31 6.18
C CYS A 141 -8.69 14.12 5.96
N ASP A 142 -8.70 15.00 4.96
CA ASP A 142 -7.60 15.93 4.67
C ASP A 142 -7.20 16.75 5.90
N GLU A 143 -8.16 17.05 6.79
CA GLU A 143 -7.92 17.71 8.07
C GLU A 143 -6.91 16.93 8.94
N TYR A 144 -7.06 15.61 9.01
CA TYR A 144 -6.18 14.73 9.77
C TYR A 144 -4.84 14.53 9.06
N SER A 145 -4.84 14.22 7.77
CA SER A 145 -3.60 14.01 7.00
C SER A 145 -2.75 15.29 6.92
N SER A 146 -3.38 16.46 6.85
CA SER A 146 -2.69 17.75 6.95
C SER A 146 -2.15 17.99 8.35
N TRP A 147 -2.92 17.69 9.39
CA TRP A 147 -2.45 17.79 10.78
C TRP A 147 -1.23 16.90 11.02
N VAL A 148 -1.23 15.64 10.58
CA VAL A 148 -0.07 14.74 10.72
C VAL A 148 1.17 15.38 10.09
N ARG A 149 1.06 15.89 8.85
CA ARG A 149 2.17 16.56 8.16
C ARG A 149 2.63 17.83 8.87
N GLU A 150 1.71 18.69 9.31
CA GLU A 150 2.04 19.93 10.04
C GLU A 150 2.63 19.66 11.43
N SER A 151 2.28 18.53 12.04
CA SER A 151 2.80 18.09 13.33
C SER A 151 4.20 17.48 13.22
N LEU A 152 4.67 17.15 12.02
CA LEU A 152 6.05 16.71 11.80
C LEU A 152 7.01 17.79 12.29
N GLY A 153 7.86 17.41 13.23
CA GLY A 153 8.79 18.35 13.85
C GLY A 153 8.25 19.14 15.03
N SER A 154 7.00 18.91 15.44
CA SER A 154 6.46 19.50 16.67
C SER A 154 7.21 18.98 17.89
N ALA A 155 7.47 19.90 18.83
CA ALA A 155 8.03 19.60 20.14
C ALA A 155 6.96 19.71 21.25
N GLU A 156 5.68 19.72 20.86
CA GLU A 156 4.56 19.72 21.79
C GLU A 156 4.47 18.37 22.55
N PRO A 157 3.92 18.36 23.78
CA PRO A 157 3.70 17.12 24.51
C PRO A 157 2.80 16.15 23.75
N VAL A 158 3.03 14.85 23.90
CA VAL A 158 2.26 13.78 23.24
C VAL A 158 0.76 13.90 23.51
N GLU A 159 0.37 14.27 24.74
CA GLU A 159 -1.05 14.43 25.08
C GLU A 159 -1.70 15.62 24.37
N GLU A 160 -0.93 16.66 24.05
CA GLU A 160 -1.40 17.80 23.28
C GLU A 160 -1.53 17.45 21.79
N LEU A 161 -0.56 16.71 21.24
CA LEU A 161 -0.64 16.17 19.88
C LEU A 161 -1.84 15.23 19.72
N ALA A 162 -2.04 14.29 20.65
CA ALA A 162 -3.19 13.38 20.63
C ALA A 162 -4.53 14.13 20.68
N ALA A 163 -4.63 15.21 21.48
CA ALA A 163 -5.83 16.03 21.53
C ALA A 163 -6.07 16.81 20.22
N GLN A 164 -5.02 17.29 19.56
CA GLN A 164 -5.13 17.92 18.24
C GLN A 164 -5.54 16.92 17.16
N ALA A 165 -4.98 15.70 17.20
CA ALA A 165 -5.34 14.59 16.33
C ALA A 165 -6.85 14.32 16.40
N ALA A 166 -7.37 14.10 17.62
CA ALA A 166 -8.80 13.88 17.85
C ALA A 166 -9.66 15.06 17.38
N ALA A 167 -9.20 16.31 17.56
CA ALA A 167 -9.91 17.49 17.08
C ALA A 167 -9.99 17.52 15.55
N SER A 168 -8.91 17.18 14.84
CA SER A 168 -8.91 17.13 13.36
C SER A 168 -9.84 16.04 12.82
N LEU A 169 -9.97 14.90 13.51
CA LEU A 169 -10.95 13.86 13.15
C LEU A 169 -12.40 14.31 13.37
N GLU A 170 -12.68 15.02 14.47
CA GLU A 170 -14.01 15.60 14.70
C GLU A 170 -14.35 16.71 13.69
N GLU A 171 -13.37 17.50 13.25
CA GLU A 171 -13.53 18.46 12.15
C GLU A 171 -13.88 17.76 10.84
N CYS A 172 -13.17 16.68 10.48
CA CYS A 172 -13.49 15.84 9.31
C CYS A 172 -14.92 15.30 9.39
N ARG A 173 -15.30 14.68 10.52
CA ARG A 173 -16.66 14.18 10.74
C ARG A 173 -17.71 15.27 10.56
N GLN A 174 -17.49 16.45 11.14
CA GLN A 174 -18.44 17.55 11.03
C GLN A 174 -18.60 18.02 9.58
N ARG A 175 -17.52 18.06 8.80
CA ARG A 175 -17.60 18.34 7.36
C ARG A 175 -18.45 17.30 6.64
N LEU A 176 -18.20 16.01 6.85
CA LEU A 176 -18.96 14.93 6.21
C LEU A 176 -20.47 15.05 6.51
N VAL A 177 -20.83 15.30 7.77
CA VAL A 177 -22.22 15.51 8.19
C VAL A 177 -22.83 16.76 7.53
N ASP A 178 -22.08 17.86 7.44
CA ASP A 178 -22.55 19.10 6.79
C ASP A 178 -22.73 18.93 5.27
N GLU A 179 -21.98 18.02 4.66
CA GLU A 179 -22.10 17.58 3.26
C GLU A 179 -23.28 16.61 3.04
N GLY A 180 -23.88 16.12 4.11
CA GLY A 180 -25.03 15.22 4.08
C GLY A 180 -24.67 13.74 4.02
N VAL A 181 -23.41 13.39 4.32
CA VAL A 181 -22.94 12.01 4.45
C VAL A 181 -23.43 11.45 5.79
N ASP A 182 -24.09 10.30 5.74
CA ASP A 182 -24.30 9.46 6.93
C ASP A 182 -23.19 8.41 6.99
N VAL A 183 -22.26 8.56 7.93
CA VAL A 183 -21.10 7.65 8.05
C VAL A 183 -21.50 6.22 8.42
N ALA A 184 -22.71 6.01 8.94
CA ALA A 184 -23.24 4.67 9.22
C ALA A 184 -23.58 3.86 7.96
N ASP A 185 -23.64 4.50 6.79
CA ASP A 185 -23.85 3.81 5.52
C ASP A 185 -22.53 3.25 4.92
N TYR A 186 -21.38 3.41 5.57
CA TYR A 186 -20.05 3.09 5.01
C TYR A 186 -19.43 1.83 5.60
N ASP A 187 -20.25 0.80 5.79
CA ASP A 187 -19.88 -0.48 6.38
C ASP A 187 -19.51 -1.57 5.34
N SER A 188 -18.94 -2.67 5.83
CA SER A 188 -18.52 -3.82 5.02
C SER A 188 -19.70 -4.54 4.38
N ALA A 189 -20.86 -4.61 5.04
CA ALA A 189 -22.04 -5.29 4.51
C ALA A 189 -22.60 -4.56 3.28
N ALA A 190 -22.67 -3.23 3.33
CA ALA A 190 -23.07 -2.39 2.23
C ALA A 190 -22.04 -2.42 1.09
N SER A 191 -20.74 -2.45 1.42
CA SER A 191 -19.65 -2.65 0.46
C SER A 191 -19.71 -4.03 -0.21
N ALA A 192 -20.05 -5.10 0.52
CA ALA A 192 -20.23 -6.43 -0.04
C ALA A 192 -21.44 -6.52 -0.99
N ALA A 193 -22.49 -5.74 -0.72
CA ALA A 193 -23.61 -5.59 -1.64
C ALA A 193 -23.26 -4.74 -2.88
N ASP A 194 -22.35 -3.76 -2.75
CA ASP A 194 -21.81 -3.00 -3.89
C ASP A 194 -21.04 -3.90 -4.85
N LEU A 195 -20.25 -4.84 -4.33
CA LEU A 195 -19.56 -5.84 -5.13
C LEU A 195 -20.56 -6.64 -6.00
N ASP A 196 -21.59 -7.22 -5.39
CA ASP A 196 -22.61 -7.97 -6.13
C ASP A 196 -23.37 -7.11 -7.17
N ASP A 197 -23.59 -5.84 -6.86
CA ASP A 197 -24.19 -4.88 -7.80
C ASP A 197 -23.27 -4.61 -8.99
N LEU A 198 -21.97 -4.41 -8.76
CA LEU A 198 -20.96 -4.23 -9.81
C LEU A 198 -20.85 -5.46 -10.72
N ARG A 199 -20.74 -6.66 -10.13
CA ARG A 199 -20.68 -7.92 -10.88
C ARG A 199 -21.82 -8.03 -11.89
N ARG A 200 -23.05 -7.78 -11.42
CA ARG A 200 -24.26 -7.86 -12.24
C ARG A 200 -24.30 -6.77 -13.30
N ALA A 201 -23.86 -5.57 -12.97
CA ALA A 201 -23.87 -4.44 -13.89
C ALA A 201 -22.84 -4.60 -15.03
N LEU A 202 -21.68 -5.19 -14.73
CA LEU A 202 -20.67 -5.58 -15.72
C LEU A 202 -21.05 -6.85 -16.50
N GLY A 203 -22.05 -7.60 -16.04
CA GLY A 203 -22.61 -8.75 -16.73
C GLY A 203 -21.86 -10.06 -16.51
N HIS A 204 -21.08 -10.16 -15.43
CA HIS A 204 -20.38 -11.39 -15.05
C HIS A 204 -21.32 -12.34 -14.30
N GLU A 205 -21.43 -13.59 -14.78
CA GLU A 205 -22.18 -14.63 -14.07
C GLU A 205 -21.45 -15.06 -12.79
N GLU A 206 -20.14 -15.22 -12.90
CA GLU A 206 -19.22 -15.60 -11.82
C GLU A 206 -17.97 -14.73 -11.87
N TRP A 207 -17.33 -14.55 -10.73
CA TRP A 207 -16.04 -13.87 -10.57
C TRP A 207 -15.29 -14.41 -9.35
N ASN A 208 -14.05 -13.97 -9.16
CA ASN A 208 -13.22 -14.34 -8.01
C ASN A 208 -12.86 -13.10 -7.20
N LEU A 209 -12.57 -13.28 -5.92
CA LEU A 209 -12.14 -12.20 -5.03
C LEU A 209 -10.71 -12.43 -4.58
N TYR A 210 -9.89 -11.39 -4.64
CA TYR A 210 -8.61 -11.31 -3.94
C TYR A 210 -8.74 -10.21 -2.89
N GLY A 211 -8.66 -10.60 -1.61
CA GLY A 211 -8.63 -9.66 -0.50
C GLY A 211 -7.24 -9.59 0.11
N ILE A 212 -6.81 -8.39 0.47
CA ILE A 212 -5.60 -8.19 1.28
C ILE A 212 -5.94 -7.41 2.55
N SER A 213 -5.42 -7.84 3.71
CA SER A 213 -5.63 -7.15 4.99
C SER A 213 -7.14 -7.02 5.31
N TYR A 214 -7.67 -5.84 5.65
CA TYR A 214 -9.11 -5.58 5.73
C TYR A 214 -9.92 -6.06 4.52
N GLY A 215 -9.36 -6.04 3.30
CA GLY A 215 -10.00 -6.61 2.12
C GLY A 215 -10.34 -8.09 2.26
N THR A 216 -9.62 -8.83 3.10
CA THR A 216 -9.97 -10.21 3.48
C THR A 216 -11.20 -10.29 4.36
N ARG A 217 -11.42 -9.33 5.26
CA ARG A 217 -12.64 -9.20 6.06
C ARG A 217 -13.82 -8.88 5.15
N LEU A 218 -13.67 -7.91 4.23
CA LEU A 218 -14.70 -7.60 3.23
C LEU A 218 -15.03 -8.81 2.33
N ALA A 219 -14.01 -9.58 1.91
CA ALA A 219 -14.22 -10.80 1.14
C ALA A 219 -15.06 -11.82 1.93
N GLN A 220 -14.75 -12.02 3.21
CA GLN A 220 -15.53 -12.88 4.11
C GLN A 220 -16.99 -12.39 4.26
N THR A 221 -17.20 -11.07 4.39
CA THR A 221 -18.53 -10.46 4.43
C THR A 221 -19.30 -10.73 3.14
N ALA A 222 -18.66 -10.61 1.97
CA ALA A 222 -19.27 -10.97 0.69
C ALA A 222 -19.58 -12.47 0.56
N MET A 223 -18.70 -13.34 1.07
CA MET A 223 -18.95 -14.79 1.12
C MET A 223 -20.17 -15.12 1.99
N ARG A 224 -20.41 -14.37 3.07
CA ARG A 224 -21.55 -14.55 3.96
C ARG A 224 -22.85 -13.99 3.36
N ASP A 225 -22.81 -12.76 2.85
CA ASP A 225 -24.01 -11.98 2.54
C ASP A 225 -24.41 -12.03 1.06
N THR A 226 -23.42 -12.14 0.17
CA THR A 226 -23.59 -12.15 -1.29
C THR A 226 -22.84 -13.30 -1.98
N PRO A 227 -22.92 -14.56 -1.49
CA PRO A 227 -22.15 -15.69 -2.04
C PRO A 227 -22.47 -16.02 -3.50
N ASP A 228 -23.67 -15.66 -3.98
CA ASP A 228 -24.13 -15.98 -5.33
C ASP A 228 -23.25 -15.32 -6.40
N GLY A 229 -22.48 -16.13 -7.13
CA GLY A 229 -21.58 -15.67 -8.20
C GLY A 229 -20.12 -15.50 -7.77
N ILE A 230 -19.78 -15.74 -6.50
CA ILE A 230 -18.39 -15.90 -6.07
C ILE A 230 -17.94 -17.33 -6.41
N ARG A 231 -16.95 -17.47 -7.29
CA ARG A 231 -16.42 -18.76 -7.73
C ARG A 231 -15.30 -19.26 -6.82
N SER A 232 -14.39 -18.38 -6.42
CA SER A 232 -13.29 -18.67 -5.51
C SER A 232 -12.76 -17.39 -4.85
N VAL A 233 -12.06 -17.55 -3.72
CA VAL A 233 -11.57 -16.43 -2.92
C VAL A 233 -10.10 -16.65 -2.55
N VAL A 234 -9.29 -15.60 -2.61
CA VAL A 234 -7.92 -15.58 -2.12
C VAL A 234 -7.83 -14.53 -1.02
N LEU A 235 -7.35 -14.93 0.15
CA LEU A 235 -7.24 -14.10 1.35
C LEU A 235 -5.77 -13.99 1.73
N ASP A 236 -5.13 -12.87 1.43
CA ASP A 236 -3.72 -12.61 1.74
C ASP A 236 -3.60 -11.67 2.94
N ALA A 237 -2.76 -12.01 3.93
CA ALA A 237 -2.67 -11.30 5.20
C ALA A 237 -4.05 -11.23 5.91
N SER A 238 -4.53 -12.42 6.30
CA SER A 238 -5.92 -12.65 6.69
C SER A 238 -6.32 -11.98 8.00
N TYR A 239 -7.51 -11.38 7.97
CA TYR A 239 -8.18 -10.73 9.08
C TYR A 239 -9.57 -11.35 9.29
N PRO A 240 -9.70 -12.34 10.18
CA PRO A 240 -10.95 -13.03 10.49
C PRO A 240 -12.01 -12.06 11.02
N ILE A 241 -13.28 -12.27 10.63
CA ILE A 241 -14.41 -11.44 11.07
C ILE A 241 -14.59 -11.44 12.60
N ASP A 242 -14.23 -12.54 13.26
CA ASP A 242 -14.43 -12.77 14.69
C ASP A 242 -13.18 -12.49 15.55
N ALA A 243 -12.08 -12.02 14.95
CA ALA A 243 -10.90 -11.57 15.67
C ALA A 243 -11.15 -10.19 16.32
N ASP A 244 -10.62 -9.97 17.52
CA ASP A 244 -10.66 -8.64 18.16
C ASP A 244 -9.37 -7.89 17.83
N LEU A 245 -9.43 -7.02 16.82
CA LEU A 245 -8.25 -6.29 16.35
C LEU A 245 -7.56 -5.51 17.46
N TYR A 246 -8.32 -4.82 18.31
CA TYR A 246 -7.74 -3.92 19.31
C TYR A 246 -7.18 -4.68 20.51
N GLU A 247 -7.84 -5.76 20.94
CA GLU A 247 -7.31 -6.61 22.02
C GLU A 247 -6.05 -7.36 21.56
N GLU A 248 -6.01 -7.81 20.31
CA GLU A 248 -4.98 -8.74 19.84
C GLU A 248 -3.75 -8.06 19.22
N THR A 249 -3.89 -6.85 18.65
CA THR A 249 -2.79 -6.18 17.92
C THR A 249 -1.53 -5.92 18.77
N PRO A 250 -1.60 -5.51 20.05
CA PRO A 250 -0.39 -5.36 20.87
C PRO A 250 0.43 -6.65 20.98
N GLY A 251 -0.26 -7.79 21.12
CA GLY A 251 0.39 -9.11 21.13
C GLY A 251 0.92 -9.52 19.75
N ASN A 252 0.21 -9.18 18.67
CA ASN A 252 0.65 -9.44 17.29
C ASN A 252 1.95 -8.69 16.97
N ALA A 253 2.06 -7.43 17.39
CA ALA A 253 3.25 -6.61 17.22
C ALA A 253 4.47 -7.19 17.97
N VAL A 254 4.28 -7.59 19.25
CA VAL A 254 5.35 -8.23 20.03
C VAL A 254 5.80 -9.54 19.39
N ARG A 255 4.86 -10.40 18.97
CA ARG A 255 5.15 -11.66 18.27
C ARG A 255 5.99 -11.43 17.00
N ALA A 256 5.65 -10.42 16.20
CA ALA A 256 6.39 -10.12 14.99
C ALA A 256 7.83 -9.67 15.31
N LEU A 257 8.02 -8.80 16.30
CA LEU A 257 9.36 -8.40 16.78
C LEU A 257 10.17 -9.60 17.28
N GLU A 258 9.56 -10.48 18.08
CA GLU A 258 10.19 -11.71 18.55
C GLU A 258 10.60 -12.63 17.39
N ALA A 259 9.76 -12.76 16.35
CA ALA A 259 10.07 -13.52 15.17
C ALA A 259 11.24 -12.90 14.37
N LEU A 260 11.29 -11.57 14.23
CA LEU A 260 12.43 -10.86 13.64
C LEU A 260 13.73 -11.15 14.42
N PHE A 261 13.69 -11.07 15.75
CA PHE A 261 14.85 -11.35 16.60
C PHE A 261 15.31 -12.81 16.48
N ALA A 262 14.36 -13.75 16.44
CA ALA A 262 14.65 -15.16 16.25
C ALA A 262 15.27 -15.43 14.87
N SER A 263 14.74 -14.82 13.81
CA SER A 263 15.27 -14.93 12.45
C SER A 263 16.69 -14.39 12.34
N CYS A 264 16.98 -13.22 12.94
CA CYS A 264 18.34 -12.71 13.01
C CYS A 264 19.27 -13.62 13.85
N ALA A 265 18.80 -14.16 14.97
CA ALA A 265 19.60 -15.06 15.80
C ALA A 265 19.89 -16.41 15.12
N ALA A 266 19.00 -16.87 14.24
CA ALA A 266 19.16 -18.09 13.46
C ALA A 266 20.11 -17.92 12.26
N ASP A 267 20.16 -16.73 11.67
CA ASP A 267 21.12 -16.39 10.62
C ASP A 267 22.52 -16.13 11.21
N ALA A 268 23.52 -16.87 10.74
CA ALA A 268 24.87 -16.79 11.30
C ALA A 268 25.53 -15.42 11.08
N GLY A 269 25.26 -14.76 9.95
CA GLY A 269 25.80 -13.43 9.65
C GLY A 269 25.15 -12.36 10.52
N CYS A 270 23.82 -12.39 10.62
CA CYS A 270 23.05 -11.47 11.45
C CYS A 270 23.41 -11.61 12.93
N ALA A 271 23.44 -12.85 13.46
CA ALA A 271 23.81 -13.11 14.84
C ALA A 271 25.24 -12.68 15.19
N GLU A 272 26.19 -12.79 14.25
CA GLU A 272 27.57 -12.29 14.44
C GLU A 272 27.62 -10.76 14.43
N ARG A 273 26.86 -10.12 13.52
CA ARG A 273 26.94 -8.67 13.31
C ARG A 273 26.09 -7.85 14.26
N TYR A 274 24.94 -8.39 14.68
CA TYR A 274 23.92 -7.78 15.51
C TYR A 274 23.56 -8.70 16.70
N PRO A 275 24.53 -9.02 17.57
CA PRO A 275 24.27 -9.88 18.72
C PRO A 275 23.29 -9.22 19.68
N ASP A 276 22.41 -10.01 20.30
CA ASP A 276 21.44 -9.55 21.30
C ASP A 276 20.50 -8.43 20.77
N LEU A 277 20.05 -8.53 19.52
CA LEU A 277 19.20 -7.53 18.85
C LEU A 277 17.95 -7.15 19.68
N GLU A 278 17.27 -8.11 20.30
CA GLU A 278 16.12 -7.86 21.19
C GLU A 278 16.47 -6.90 22.33
N GLN A 279 17.62 -7.11 22.98
CA GLN A 279 18.09 -6.26 24.07
C GLN A 279 18.46 -4.86 23.53
N THR A 280 19.04 -4.80 22.33
CA THR A 280 19.41 -3.52 21.69
C THR A 280 18.18 -2.68 21.37
N VAL A 281 17.10 -3.29 20.83
CA VAL A 281 15.83 -2.59 20.60
C VAL A 281 15.22 -2.12 21.92
N THR A 282 15.15 -3.00 22.92
CA THR A 282 14.55 -2.68 24.22
C THR A 282 15.30 -1.56 24.94
N ASP A 283 16.63 -1.61 24.94
CA ASP A 283 17.46 -0.56 25.55
C ASP A 283 17.35 0.75 24.78
N LEU A 284 17.39 0.72 23.45
CA LEU A 284 17.26 1.92 22.62
C LEU A 284 15.90 2.60 22.82
N ALA A 285 14.80 1.84 22.84
CA ALA A 285 13.46 2.38 23.12
C ALA A 285 13.41 3.08 24.49
N ALA A 286 13.93 2.42 25.54
CA ALA A 286 13.98 2.99 26.89
C ALA A 286 14.88 4.24 26.99
N GLU A 287 15.99 4.27 26.25
CA GLU A 287 16.86 5.44 26.17
C GLU A 287 16.17 6.62 25.48
N LEU A 288 15.46 6.36 24.38
CA LEU A 288 14.70 7.36 23.63
C LEU A 288 13.50 7.90 24.44
N ASP A 289 12.80 7.06 25.19
CA ASP A 289 11.74 7.52 26.12
C ASP A 289 12.30 8.43 27.22
N ALA A 290 13.49 8.11 27.73
CA ALA A 290 14.13 8.91 28.77
C ALA A 290 14.68 10.24 28.22
N ALA A 291 15.12 10.26 26.96
CA ALA A 291 15.68 11.43 26.31
C ALA A 291 15.48 11.36 24.77
N PRO A 292 14.34 11.87 24.27
CA PRO A 292 14.06 11.89 22.84
C PRO A 292 15.15 12.65 22.07
N VAL A 293 15.51 12.15 20.89
CA VAL A 293 16.56 12.72 20.04
C VAL A 293 15.97 13.39 18.80
N PRO A 294 16.54 14.52 18.32
CA PRO A 294 16.08 15.10 17.06
C PRO A 294 16.54 14.24 15.88
N VAL A 295 15.60 13.88 15.01
CA VAL A 295 15.84 13.20 13.74
C VAL A 295 15.37 14.07 12.57
N ILE A 296 16.04 13.94 11.43
CA ILE A 296 15.65 14.69 10.22
C ILE A 296 14.61 13.86 9.46
N VAL A 297 13.38 14.36 9.41
CA VAL A 297 12.31 13.83 8.58
C VAL A 297 12.24 14.65 7.30
N VAL A 298 12.01 13.98 6.16
CA VAL A 298 11.76 14.64 4.88
C VAL A 298 10.26 14.69 4.67
N ASP A 299 9.71 15.88 4.55
CA ASP A 299 8.34 16.06 4.07
C ASP A 299 8.28 15.55 2.62
N PRO A 300 7.51 14.49 2.35
CA PRO A 300 7.47 13.83 1.04
C PRO A 300 6.81 14.70 -0.04
N THR A 301 5.96 15.66 0.35
CA THR A 301 5.28 16.57 -0.58
C THR A 301 6.14 17.78 -0.94
N THR A 302 6.80 18.38 0.04
CA THR A 302 7.54 19.63 -0.15
C THR A 302 9.04 19.42 -0.37
N GLY A 303 9.57 18.26 0.03
CA GLY A 303 10.99 17.97 0.12
C GLY A 303 11.71 18.75 1.22
N GLU A 304 10.96 19.43 2.10
CA GLU A 304 11.53 20.15 3.25
C GLU A 304 12.06 19.15 4.28
N ARG A 305 13.16 19.52 4.94
CA ARG A 305 13.75 18.73 6.02
C ARG A 305 13.39 19.37 7.35
N VAL A 306 12.69 18.62 8.19
CA VAL A 306 12.22 19.05 9.49
C VAL A 306 12.87 18.22 10.59
N GLU A 307 13.26 18.86 11.70
CA GLU A 307 13.74 18.16 12.89
C GLU A 307 12.54 17.70 13.71
N SER A 308 12.39 16.39 13.93
CA SER A 308 11.33 15.79 14.74
C SER A 308 11.90 15.00 15.91
N PRO A 309 11.29 15.09 17.12
CA PRO A 309 11.72 14.26 18.24
C PRO A 309 11.37 12.79 17.97
N LEU A 310 12.36 11.92 18.08
CA LEU A 310 12.18 10.47 18.12
C LEU A 310 12.28 9.99 19.57
N ASP A 311 11.20 9.41 20.08
CA ASP A 311 11.12 8.73 21.38
C ASP A 311 11.01 7.20 21.17
N GLY A 312 10.83 6.44 22.26
CA GLY A 312 10.72 4.98 22.18
C GLY A 312 9.46 4.54 21.46
N ALA A 313 8.33 5.22 21.66
CA ALA A 313 7.09 5.00 20.91
C ALA A 313 7.30 5.16 19.39
N GLY A 314 8.01 6.22 18.98
CA GLY A 314 8.36 6.47 17.58
C GLY A 314 9.30 5.41 16.99
N LEU A 315 10.25 4.87 17.77
CA LEU A 315 11.08 3.75 17.32
C LEU A 315 10.25 2.48 17.11
N ILE A 316 9.34 2.16 18.04
CA ILE A 316 8.48 0.99 17.94
C ILE A 316 7.51 1.14 16.76
N GLY A 317 6.90 2.32 16.60
CA GLY A 317 6.05 2.64 15.45
C GLY A 317 6.82 2.52 14.13
N PHE A 318 8.07 2.98 14.08
CA PHE A 318 8.96 2.79 12.94
C PHE A 318 9.19 1.31 12.61
N LEU A 319 9.49 0.48 13.62
CA LEU A 319 9.70 -0.96 13.41
C LEU A 319 8.41 -1.64 12.95
N PHE A 320 7.30 -1.37 13.62
CA PHE A 320 5.98 -1.89 13.28
C PHE A 320 5.62 -1.58 11.82
N GLN A 321 5.72 -0.31 11.41
CA GLN A 321 5.42 0.11 10.03
C GLN A 321 6.40 -0.45 9.01
N SER A 322 7.70 -0.51 9.33
CA SER A 322 8.69 -1.04 8.39
C SER A 322 8.53 -2.55 8.17
N MET A 323 8.00 -3.29 9.16
CA MET A 323 7.73 -4.72 9.04
C MET A 323 6.52 -5.06 8.15
N TYR A 324 5.73 -4.07 7.70
CA TYR A 324 4.76 -4.30 6.63
C TYR A 324 5.46 -4.65 5.30
N SER A 325 6.63 -4.06 5.03
CA SER A 325 7.39 -4.33 3.81
C SER A 325 8.40 -5.46 4.04
N THR A 326 8.17 -6.59 3.38
CA THR A 326 9.08 -7.75 3.39
C THR A 326 10.51 -7.36 3.00
N GLU A 327 10.65 -6.42 2.08
CA GLU A 327 11.93 -5.97 1.53
C GLU A 327 12.72 -5.09 2.52
N LEU A 328 12.05 -4.47 3.50
CA LEU A 328 12.67 -3.64 4.54
C LEU A 328 13.12 -4.45 5.76
N ILE A 329 12.40 -5.52 6.12
CA ILE A 329 12.70 -6.39 7.27
C ILE A 329 14.20 -6.73 7.43
N PRO A 330 14.95 -7.10 6.37
CA PRO A 330 16.34 -7.52 6.49
C PRO A 330 17.30 -6.38 6.83
N PHE A 331 16.86 -5.13 6.64
CA PHE A 331 17.63 -3.93 6.96
C PHE A 331 17.40 -3.47 8.39
N LEU A 332 16.34 -3.93 9.07
CA LEU A 332 15.99 -3.45 10.41
C LEU A 332 17.09 -3.69 11.46
N PRO A 333 17.79 -4.86 11.52
CA PRO A 333 18.90 -5.04 12.44
C PRO A 333 20.03 -4.02 12.21
N GLU A 334 20.33 -3.69 10.95
CA GLU A 334 21.34 -2.69 10.58
C GLU A 334 20.93 -1.28 11.01
N VAL A 335 19.68 -0.90 10.76
CA VAL A 335 19.14 0.42 11.13
C VAL A 335 19.13 0.60 12.64
N VAL A 336 18.72 -0.43 13.39
CA VAL A 336 18.73 -0.41 14.86
C VAL A 336 20.17 -0.33 15.40
N ASP A 337 21.12 -1.11 14.85
CA ASP A 337 22.53 -1.05 15.24
C ASP A 337 23.13 0.35 14.99
N ALA A 338 22.82 0.96 13.84
CA ALA A 338 23.25 2.31 13.52
C ALA A 338 22.70 3.35 14.51
N ALA A 339 21.42 3.26 14.85
CA ALA A 339 20.80 4.14 15.84
C ALA A 339 21.41 3.95 17.24
N ALA A 340 21.49 2.71 17.72
CA ALA A 340 21.88 2.43 19.11
C ALA A 340 23.38 2.60 19.35
N ASN A 341 24.22 2.15 18.40
CA ASN A 341 25.68 2.08 18.61
C ASN A 341 26.45 3.21 17.93
N GLN A 342 25.86 3.87 16.93
CA GLN A 342 26.53 4.94 16.15
C GLN A 342 25.85 6.31 16.30
N GLY A 343 24.62 6.34 16.84
CA GLY A 343 23.82 7.56 16.94
C GLY A 343 23.33 8.07 15.59
N GLU A 344 23.18 7.16 14.61
CA GLU A 344 22.75 7.48 13.24
C GLU A 344 21.27 7.14 13.05
N PHE A 345 20.44 8.17 12.93
CA PHE A 345 18.97 8.04 12.83
C PHE A 345 18.41 8.41 11.44
N GLY A 346 19.28 8.62 10.45
CA GLY A 346 18.89 9.14 9.13
C GLY A 346 17.84 8.27 8.44
N THR A 347 18.04 6.95 8.42
CA THR A 347 17.11 6.01 7.78
C THR A 347 15.75 5.97 8.47
N ILE A 348 15.73 6.10 9.81
CA ILE A 348 14.49 6.18 10.58
C ILE A 348 13.72 7.44 10.16
N GLY A 349 14.39 8.59 10.14
CA GLY A 349 13.77 9.86 9.73
C GLY A 349 13.26 9.85 8.28
N LEU A 350 14.00 9.22 7.36
CA LEU A 350 13.57 9.03 5.97
C LEU A 350 12.27 8.21 5.88
N LEU A 351 12.23 7.05 6.54
CA LEU A 351 11.08 6.15 6.48
C LEU A 351 9.86 6.70 7.22
N LEU A 352 10.04 7.44 8.32
CA LEU A 352 8.94 8.17 8.97
C LEU A 352 8.28 9.19 8.03
N GLY A 353 9.08 9.91 7.23
CA GLY A 353 8.56 10.84 6.23
C GLY A 353 7.78 10.14 5.13
N ALA A 354 8.29 9.00 4.64
CA ALA A 354 7.59 8.18 3.66
C ALA A 354 6.26 7.63 4.21
N SER A 355 6.23 7.16 5.47
CA SER A 355 4.99 6.70 6.12
C SER A 355 3.94 7.79 6.23
N ALA A 356 4.34 9.05 6.51
CA ALA A 356 3.39 10.17 6.55
C ALA A 356 2.72 10.44 5.20
N GLN A 357 3.40 10.16 4.06
CA GLN A 357 2.82 10.28 2.73
C GLN A 357 1.68 9.27 2.49
N GLN A 358 1.81 8.06 3.03
CA GLN A 358 0.88 6.97 2.76
C GLN A 358 -0.53 7.28 3.28
N LEU A 359 -0.66 8.18 4.25
CA LEU A 359 -1.96 8.63 4.76
C LEU A 359 -2.81 9.36 3.71
N ASP A 360 -2.19 9.94 2.67
CA ASP A 360 -2.94 10.57 1.58
C ASP A 360 -3.60 9.50 0.66
N LEU A 361 -3.21 8.23 0.76
CA LEU A 361 -3.79 7.11 0.00
C LEU A 361 -4.90 6.36 0.75
N VAL A 362 -5.19 6.78 1.99
CA VAL A 362 -6.17 6.14 2.87
C VAL A 362 -7.24 7.14 3.30
N SER A 363 -8.49 6.81 3.00
CA SER A 363 -9.65 7.56 3.47
C SER A 363 -9.95 7.23 4.93
N ILE A 364 -9.31 7.96 5.84
CA ILE A 364 -9.43 7.77 7.31
C ILE A 364 -10.89 7.81 7.79
N GLY A 365 -11.76 8.60 7.18
CA GLY A 365 -13.17 8.62 7.55
C GLY A 365 -13.88 7.30 7.22
N GLN A 366 -13.50 6.63 6.13
CA GLN A 366 -14.03 5.31 5.79
C GLN A 366 -13.43 4.25 6.71
N GLN A 367 -12.14 4.36 7.03
CA GLN A 367 -11.50 3.51 8.03
C GLN A 367 -12.25 3.56 9.37
N LEU A 368 -12.58 4.77 9.85
CA LEU A 368 -13.33 4.98 11.08
C LEU A 368 -14.78 4.51 10.99
N ALA A 369 -15.44 4.66 9.84
CA ALA A 369 -16.80 4.14 9.65
C ALA A 369 -16.84 2.63 9.93
N VAL A 370 -15.94 1.87 9.28
CA VAL A 370 -15.84 0.41 9.47
C VAL A 370 -15.40 0.07 10.89
N GLN A 371 -14.24 0.56 11.33
CA GLN A 371 -13.66 0.14 12.61
C GLN A 371 -14.56 0.49 13.80
N CYS A 372 -15.23 1.64 13.77
CA CYS A 372 -16.10 2.04 14.87
C CYS A 372 -17.38 1.21 14.96
N GLN A 373 -17.87 0.67 13.85
CA GLN A 373 -19.09 -0.13 13.81
C GLN A 373 -18.83 -1.63 13.94
N GLU A 374 -17.73 -2.12 13.37
CA GLU A 374 -17.49 -3.56 13.18
C GLU A 374 -16.40 -4.13 14.09
N GLU A 375 -15.61 -3.28 14.74
CA GLU A 375 -14.56 -3.70 15.67
C GLU A 375 -14.86 -3.18 17.07
N VAL A 376 -14.85 -1.85 17.22
CA VAL A 376 -14.99 -1.18 18.52
C VAL A 376 -16.31 -1.51 19.21
N SER A 377 -17.37 -1.80 18.44
CA SER A 377 -18.65 -2.25 18.97
C SER A 377 -18.59 -3.63 19.66
N PHE A 378 -17.59 -4.44 19.36
CA PHE A 378 -17.40 -5.78 19.92
C PHE A 378 -16.23 -5.90 20.91
N SER A 379 -15.28 -4.95 20.89
CA SER A 379 -14.16 -4.93 21.82
C SER A 379 -14.54 -4.43 23.22
N ASP A 380 -13.88 -4.98 24.25
CA ASP A 380 -13.96 -4.48 25.63
C ASP A 380 -12.83 -3.46 25.91
N PRO A 381 -13.13 -2.17 26.22
CA PRO A 381 -12.10 -1.17 26.50
C PRO A 381 -11.13 -1.57 27.62
N ASP A 382 -11.61 -2.29 28.66
CA ASP A 382 -10.75 -2.74 29.75
C ASP A 382 -9.81 -3.86 29.27
N ALA A 383 -10.27 -4.76 28.39
CA ALA A 383 -9.45 -5.82 27.82
C ALA A 383 -8.37 -5.27 26.87
N VAL A 384 -8.71 -4.29 26.04
CA VAL A 384 -7.73 -3.59 25.19
C VAL A 384 -6.65 -2.89 26.04
N ALA A 385 -7.06 -2.19 27.10
CA ALA A 385 -6.11 -1.55 28.02
C ALA A 385 -5.21 -2.57 28.74
N ASP A 386 -5.76 -3.70 29.17
CA ASP A 386 -4.98 -4.79 29.77
C ASP A 386 -4.01 -5.42 28.75
N ALA A 387 -4.43 -5.63 27.50
CA ALA A 387 -3.58 -6.16 26.43
C ALA A 387 -2.39 -5.23 26.11
N VAL A 388 -2.60 -3.92 26.07
CA VAL A 388 -1.52 -2.93 25.94
C VAL A 388 -0.58 -3.00 27.15
N ALA A 389 -1.12 -3.06 28.38
CA ALA A 389 -0.33 -3.10 29.60
C ALA A 389 0.50 -4.40 29.76
N ASP A 390 0.00 -5.52 29.26
CA ASP A 390 0.69 -6.82 29.26
C ASP A 390 1.83 -6.89 28.24
N ASN A 391 1.91 -5.94 27.31
CA ASN A 391 2.92 -5.85 26.25
C ASN A 391 3.79 -4.57 26.38
N PRO A 392 4.63 -4.45 27.42
CA PRO A 392 5.30 -3.19 27.80
C PRO A 392 6.28 -2.64 26.76
N LEU A 393 6.82 -3.48 25.86
CA LEU A 393 7.71 -3.02 24.79
C LEU A 393 6.98 -2.11 23.80
N VAL A 394 5.70 -2.40 23.52
CA VAL A 394 4.90 -1.69 22.53
C VAL A 394 3.83 -0.77 23.15
N ALA A 395 3.68 -0.81 24.48
CA ALA A 395 2.63 -0.09 25.19
C ALA A 395 2.58 1.41 24.86
N SER A 396 3.73 2.09 24.89
CA SER A 396 3.79 3.53 24.61
C SER A 396 3.37 3.88 23.18
N PHE A 397 3.65 3.00 22.21
CA PHE A 397 3.24 3.20 20.83
C PHE A 397 1.71 3.16 20.71
N PHE A 398 1.06 2.12 21.25
CA PHE A 398 -0.40 2.00 21.21
C PHE A 398 -1.12 3.06 22.05
N ASP A 399 -0.61 3.38 23.24
CA ASP A 399 -1.18 4.44 24.09
C ASP A 399 -1.14 5.83 23.42
N SER A 400 -0.12 6.09 22.60
CA SER A 400 0.05 7.36 21.90
C SER A 400 -0.71 7.47 20.56
N THR A 401 -1.25 6.36 20.05
CA THR A 401 -1.88 6.32 18.71
C THR A 401 -3.41 6.33 18.83
N PRO A 402 -4.10 7.39 18.39
CA PRO A 402 -5.54 7.57 18.62
C PRO A 402 -6.42 6.56 17.86
N THR A 403 -5.90 5.92 16.81
CA THR A 403 -6.65 5.01 15.93
C THR A 403 -6.24 3.54 16.07
N MET A 404 -5.27 3.21 16.92
CA MET A 404 -4.77 1.84 17.07
C MET A 404 -4.79 1.32 18.51
N GLY A 405 -4.79 2.21 19.50
CA GLY A 405 -4.85 1.84 20.91
C GLY A 405 -6.16 2.27 21.58
N PRO A 406 -6.17 2.39 22.93
CA PRO A 406 -7.37 2.72 23.70
C PRO A 406 -8.04 4.05 23.32
N GLY A 407 -7.31 4.97 22.67
CA GLY A 407 -7.86 6.23 22.17
C GLY A 407 -8.99 6.07 21.15
N ILE A 408 -9.07 4.92 20.47
CA ILE A 408 -10.10 4.67 19.44
C ILE A 408 -11.51 4.72 20.02
N PHE A 409 -11.72 4.29 21.27
CA PHE A 409 -13.05 4.28 21.89
C PHE A 409 -13.63 5.69 22.03
N ASP A 410 -12.79 6.69 22.30
CA ASP A 410 -13.21 8.09 22.38
C ASP A 410 -13.51 8.66 20.98
N VAL A 411 -12.71 8.30 19.97
CA VAL A 411 -12.94 8.67 18.57
C VAL A 411 -14.27 8.08 18.06
N CYS A 412 -14.51 6.80 18.30
CA CYS A 412 -15.71 6.11 17.83
C CYS A 412 -16.98 6.54 18.57
N ALA A 413 -16.89 6.90 19.85
CA ALA A 413 -18.00 7.46 20.59
C ALA A 413 -18.50 8.79 19.99
N SER A 414 -17.64 9.55 19.29
CA SER A 414 -18.07 10.73 18.55
C SER A 414 -18.40 10.43 17.10
N TRP A 415 -17.69 9.51 16.41
CA TRP A 415 -17.83 9.25 14.98
C TRP A 415 -19.29 9.04 14.53
N GLY A 416 -20.03 8.20 15.26
CA GLY A 416 -21.44 7.93 14.97
C GLY A 416 -21.64 6.93 13.83
N ALA A 417 -20.78 5.90 13.76
CA ALA A 417 -20.79 4.85 12.74
C ALA A 417 -22.03 3.93 12.75
N GLY A 418 -22.97 4.13 13.69
CA GLY A 418 -24.10 3.23 13.86
C GLY A 418 -23.74 2.00 14.71
N GLU A 419 -24.59 0.99 14.61
CA GLU A 419 -24.42 -0.29 15.30
C GLU A 419 -24.21 -1.39 14.25
N PRO A 420 -23.42 -2.42 14.54
CA PRO A 420 -23.26 -3.54 13.62
C PRO A 420 -24.57 -4.32 13.44
N GLY A 421 -24.70 -4.95 12.28
CA GLY A 421 -25.75 -5.93 12.01
C GLY A 421 -25.65 -7.18 12.90
N ASP A 422 -26.70 -7.98 12.89
CA ASP A 422 -26.69 -9.30 13.54
C ASP A 422 -25.68 -10.22 12.83
N GLY A 423 -24.72 -10.78 13.56
CA GLY A 423 -23.74 -11.75 13.02
C GLY A 423 -22.48 -11.12 12.40
N GLU A 424 -22.28 -9.81 12.54
CA GLU A 424 -21.12 -9.09 11.98
C GLU A 424 -19.77 -9.42 12.63
N ASN A 425 -19.75 -10.18 13.73
CA ASN A 425 -18.55 -10.71 14.37
C ASN A 425 -18.60 -12.23 14.58
N GLU A 426 -19.48 -12.93 13.87
CA GLU A 426 -19.57 -14.39 13.93
C GLU A 426 -18.58 -15.01 12.92
N ALA A 427 -17.86 -16.05 13.36
CA ALA A 427 -16.96 -16.83 12.51
C ALA A 427 -17.64 -17.30 11.21
N LEU A 428 -16.90 -17.23 10.10
CA LEU A 428 -17.43 -17.55 8.78
C LEU A 428 -17.55 -19.07 8.56
N ASP A 429 -18.75 -19.53 8.18
CA ASP A 429 -18.99 -20.90 7.70
C ASP A 429 -19.29 -20.86 6.19
N SER A 430 -18.33 -21.32 5.37
CA SER A 430 -18.44 -21.33 3.91
C SER A 430 -17.72 -22.52 3.26
N ASP A 431 -18.35 -23.08 2.23
CA ASP A 431 -17.80 -24.15 1.38
C ASP A 431 -17.17 -23.59 0.07
N LEU A 432 -17.17 -22.27 -0.10
CA LEU A 432 -16.49 -21.64 -1.25
C LEU A 432 -15.00 -22.01 -1.21
N PRO A 433 -14.40 -22.40 -2.34
CA PRO A 433 -12.97 -22.61 -2.39
C PRO A 433 -12.22 -21.35 -1.99
N THR A 434 -11.32 -21.49 -1.01
CA THR A 434 -10.54 -20.36 -0.49
C THR A 434 -9.05 -20.72 -0.37
N LEU A 435 -8.19 -19.86 -0.91
CA LEU A 435 -6.75 -19.89 -0.66
C LEU A 435 -6.42 -18.82 0.40
N VAL A 436 -5.80 -19.24 1.50
CA VAL A 436 -5.41 -18.38 2.62
C VAL A 436 -3.89 -18.26 2.63
N LEU A 437 -3.37 -17.05 2.45
CA LEU A 437 -1.95 -16.74 2.45
C LEU A 437 -1.60 -15.90 3.69
N ALA A 438 -0.45 -16.17 4.30
CA ALA A 438 0.03 -15.43 5.46
C ALA A 438 1.55 -15.21 5.40
N GLY A 439 2.01 -14.06 5.92
CA GLY A 439 3.42 -13.78 6.12
C GLY A 439 3.87 -14.11 7.54
N GLU A 440 4.96 -14.86 7.69
CA GLU A 440 5.53 -15.24 8.99
C GLU A 440 5.78 -14.03 9.91
N LEU A 441 6.22 -12.89 9.35
CA LEU A 441 6.65 -11.70 10.07
C LEU A 441 5.60 -10.57 10.05
N ASP A 442 4.38 -10.83 9.59
CA ASP A 442 3.30 -9.86 9.54
C ASP A 442 3.02 -9.23 10.93
N PRO A 443 3.18 -7.90 11.11
CA PRO A 443 3.02 -7.25 12.41
C PRO A 443 1.56 -7.02 12.82
N ILE A 444 0.61 -7.12 11.88
CA ILE A 444 -0.80 -6.76 12.09
C ILE A 444 -1.72 -7.98 12.00
N THR A 445 -1.59 -8.78 10.95
CA THR A 445 -2.43 -9.94 10.62
C THR A 445 -1.59 -11.21 10.74
N PRO A 446 -1.36 -11.72 11.96
CA PRO A 446 -0.41 -12.80 12.21
C PRO A 446 -0.83 -14.12 11.54
N PRO A 447 0.11 -15.05 11.27
CA PRO A 447 -0.18 -16.37 10.72
C PRO A 447 -1.32 -17.13 11.41
N ARG A 448 -1.41 -17.04 12.75
CA ARG A 448 -2.45 -17.68 13.57
C ARG A 448 -3.88 -17.29 13.18
N TRP A 449 -4.08 -16.09 12.64
CA TRP A 449 -5.39 -15.65 12.16
C TRP A 449 -5.75 -16.32 10.83
N GLY A 450 -4.78 -16.48 9.93
CA GLY A 450 -4.98 -17.27 8.71
C GLY A 450 -5.22 -18.76 9.01
N GLU A 451 -4.50 -19.33 9.99
CA GLU A 451 -4.75 -20.70 10.45
C GLU A 451 -6.17 -20.87 11.01
N GLN A 452 -6.61 -19.96 11.89
CA GLN A 452 -7.96 -19.94 12.45
C GLN A 452 -9.02 -19.91 11.32
N LEU A 453 -8.89 -18.96 10.40
CA LEU A 453 -9.84 -18.81 9.30
C LEU A 453 -9.87 -20.05 8.40
N ALA A 454 -8.71 -20.64 8.11
CA ALA A 454 -8.64 -21.87 7.34
C ALA A 454 -9.31 -23.06 8.06
N GLU A 455 -9.24 -23.14 9.40
CA GLU A 455 -9.93 -24.17 10.20
C GLU A 455 -11.46 -24.01 10.21
N GLU A 456 -11.96 -22.79 10.08
CA GLU A 456 -13.39 -22.46 10.08
C GLU A 456 -14.05 -22.70 8.71
N LEU A 457 -13.28 -22.56 7.62
CA LEU A 457 -13.76 -22.77 6.25
C LEU A 457 -13.85 -24.25 5.88
N GLY A 458 -14.93 -24.64 5.20
CA GLY A 458 -15.18 -26.01 4.76
C GLY A 458 -14.31 -26.48 3.58
N ASN A 459 -13.71 -25.53 2.85
CA ASN A 459 -12.91 -25.77 1.66
C ASN A 459 -11.78 -24.73 1.52
N SER A 460 -10.72 -24.89 2.31
CA SER A 460 -9.59 -23.96 2.35
C SER A 460 -8.25 -24.65 2.09
N VAL A 461 -7.28 -23.87 1.59
CA VAL A 461 -5.86 -24.21 1.57
C VAL A 461 -5.11 -23.09 2.26
N TYR A 462 -4.31 -23.41 3.28
CA TYR A 462 -3.49 -22.46 4.01
C TYR A 462 -2.02 -22.56 3.59
N VAL A 463 -1.39 -21.42 3.31
CA VAL A 463 0.03 -21.32 2.96
C VAL A 463 0.66 -20.16 3.72
N GLU A 464 1.71 -20.47 4.50
CA GLU A 464 2.52 -19.47 5.19
C GLU A 464 3.83 -19.25 4.44
N PHE A 465 4.20 -17.99 4.22
CA PHE A 465 5.46 -17.58 3.60
C PHE A 465 6.49 -17.17 4.66
N PRO A 466 7.64 -17.86 4.72
CA PRO A 466 8.69 -17.53 5.70
C PRO A 466 9.28 -16.15 5.42
N GLY A 467 9.72 -15.47 6.48
CA GLY A 467 10.40 -14.16 6.38
C GLY A 467 9.57 -13.02 5.77
N THR A 468 8.26 -13.22 5.61
CA THR A 468 7.37 -12.31 4.85
C THR A 468 6.60 -11.39 5.77
N GLY A 469 6.53 -10.11 5.41
CA GLY A 469 5.75 -9.08 6.10
C GLY A 469 4.26 -9.15 5.76
N HIS A 470 3.66 -8.00 5.46
CA HIS A 470 2.23 -7.87 5.23
C HIS A 470 1.88 -8.01 3.73
N GLY A 471 1.32 -9.17 3.36
CA GLY A 471 1.01 -9.52 1.98
C GLY A 471 2.11 -10.35 1.32
N SER A 472 1.68 -11.35 0.54
CA SER A 472 2.55 -12.38 -0.04
C SER A 472 2.61 -12.26 -1.57
N VAL A 473 1.48 -11.99 -2.24
CA VAL A 473 1.40 -12.01 -3.72
C VAL A 473 2.26 -10.93 -4.36
N GLY A 474 2.28 -9.72 -3.80
CA GLY A 474 3.10 -8.63 -4.31
C GLY A 474 4.59 -8.75 -3.99
N THR A 475 4.98 -9.75 -3.22
CA THR A 475 6.36 -9.94 -2.74
C THR A 475 7.00 -11.20 -3.33
N HIS A 476 6.24 -12.28 -3.54
CA HIS A 476 6.77 -13.58 -3.94
C HIS A 476 6.12 -14.09 -5.23
N GLU A 477 6.93 -14.41 -6.23
CA GLU A 477 6.44 -15.07 -7.45
C GLU A 477 5.78 -16.42 -7.14
N CYS A 478 6.22 -17.14 -6.12
CA CYS A 478 5.56 -18.36 -5.65
C CYS A 478 4.12 -18.08 -5.18
N ALA A 479 3.86 -17.00 -4.44
CA ALA A 479 2.51 -16.62 -4.01
C ALA A 479 1.63 -16.24 -5.20
N ALA A 480 2.16 -15.46 -6.15
CA ALA A 480 1.46 -15.11 -7.37
C ALA A 480 1.15 -16.35 -8.24
N GLN A 481 2.09 -17.28 -8.36
CA GLN A 481 1.89 -18.56 -9.05
C GLN A 481 0.80 -19.39 -8.39
N LEU A 482 0.87 -19.59 -7.07
CA LEU A 482 -0.15 -20.35 -6.31
C LEU A 482 -1.54 -19.75 -6.48
N THR A 483 -1.63 -18.41 -6.45
CA THR A 483 -2.87 -17.67 -6.70
C THR A 483 -3.43 -18.00 -8.08
N ARG A 484 -2.62 -17.90 -9.14
CA ARG A 484 -3.06 -18.21 -10.52
C ARG A 484 -3.47 -19.69 -10.69
N GLU A 485 -2.69 -20.62 -10.13
CA GLU A 485 -3.01 -22.06 -10.17
C GLU A 485 -4.33 -22.37 -9.46
N PHE A 486 -4.55 -21.78 -8.29
CA PHE A 486 -5.78 -21.91 -7.53
C PHE A 486 -6.98 -21.32 -8.28
N LEU A 487 -6.86 -20.10 -8.82
CA LEU A 487 -7.93 -19.48 -9.61
C LEU A 487 -8.26 -20.29 -10.88
N ALA A 488 -7.28 -20.97 -11.48
CA ALA A 488 -7.50 -21.82 -12.63
C ALA A 488 -8.30 -23.09 -12.29
N ASP A 489 -8.00 -23.75 -11.16
CA ASP A 489 -8.71 -24.96 -10.70
C ASP A 489 -8.97 -24.93 -9.19
N PRO A 490 -9.96 -24.15 -8.72
CA PRO A 490 -10.21 -23.96 -7.28
C PRO A 490 -10.74 -25.22 -6.58
N GLY A 491 -11.10 -26.26 -7.34
CA GLY A 491 -11.47 -27.56 -6.78
C GLY A 491 -10.28 -28.45 -6.41
N SER A 492 -9.05 -28.01 -6.73
CA SER A 492 -7.81 -28.74 -6.51
C SER A 492 -6.88 -27.95 -5.59
N GLU A 493 -6.15 -28.67 -4.74
CA GLU A 493 -5.10 -28.09 -3.92
C GLU A 493 -3.88 -27.73 -4.82
N PRO A 494 -3.40 -26.47 -4.80
CA PRO A 494 -2.26 -26.05 -5.62
C PRO A 494 -0.94 -26.67 -5.12
N ASP A 495 0.10 -26.70 -5.97
CA ASP A 495 1.39 -27.29 -5.61
C ASP A 495 2.25 -26.30 -4.80
N THR A 496 2.25 -26.45 -3.47
CA THR A 496 2.96 -25.56 -2.55
C THR A 496 4.47 -25.81 -2.47
N ALA A 497 5.05 -26.68 -3.31
CA ALA A 497 6.48 -26.99 -3.26
C ALA A 497 7.39 -25.77 -3.49
N CYS A 498 6.93 -24.73 -4.20
CA CYS A 498 7.73 -23.52 -4.40
C CYS A 498 7.99 -22.74 -3.09
N VAL A 499 7.20 -22.97 -2.04
CA VAL A 499 7.37 -22.30 -0.74
C VAL A 499 8.67 -22.76 -0.06
N ASP A 500 9.07 -24.02 -0.28
CA ASP A 500 10.35 -24.55 0.23
C ASP A 500 11.58 -23.83 -0.36
N ASP A 501 11.42 -23.18 -1.52
CA ASP A 501 12.45 -22.45 -2.24
C ASP A 501 12.36 -20.92 -2.01
N VAL A 502 11.40 -20.43 -1.21
CA VAL A 502 11.33 -19.01 -0.84
C VAL A 502 12.52 -18.70 0.06
N GLU A 503 13.51 -18.01 -0.51
CA GLU A 503 14.73 -17.64 0.21
C GLU A 503 14.44 -16.49 1.20
N ALA A 504 14.86 -16.66 2.45
CA ALA A 504 14.86 -15.57 3.40
C ALA A 504 15.83 -14.49 2.90
N PRO A 505 15.40 -13.22 2.81
CA PRO A 505 16.30 -12.17 2.34
C PRO A 505 17.52 -11.99 3.26
N ALA A 506 18.64 -11.57 2.69
CA ALA A 506 19.89 -11.44 3.43
C ALA A 506 19.86 -10.30 4.46
N PHE A 507 20.03 -10.64 5.73
CA PHE A 507 20.19 -9.67 6.84
C PHE A 507 21.51 -8.89 6.81
N THR A 508 22.53 -9.39 6.11
CA THR A 508 23.87 -8.79 6.06
C THR A 508 24.34 -8.59 4.63
N ALA A 509 25.27 -7.66 4.43
CA ALA A 509 25.85 -7.36 3.13
C ALA A 509 26.54 -8.59 2.50
N GLU A 510 27.17 -9.44 3.33
CA GLU A 510 27.87 -10.65 2.92
C GLU A 510 26.94 -11.70 2.29
N GLY A 511 25.65 -11.68 2.63
CA GLY A 511 24.63 -12.55 2.05
C GLY A 511 24.08 -12.04 0.72
N VAL A 512 24.36 -10.80 0.33
CA VAL A 512 23.81 -10.20 -0.90
C VAL A 512 24.52 -10.78 -2.12
N GLN A 513 23.73 -11.38 -3.01
CA GLN A 513 24.14 -11.84 -4.34
C GLN A 513 23.15 -11.29 -5.36
N VAL A 514 23.64 -10.59 -6.37
CA VAL A 514 22.82 -9.99 -7.43
C VAL A 514 23.32 -10.47 -8.79
N GLU A 515 22.42 -11.13 -9.53
CA GLU A 515 22.62 -11.43 -10.95
C GLU A 515 22.13 -10.23 -11.77
N MET A 516 22.85 -9.89 -12.85
CA MET A 516 22.49 -8.81 -13.75
C MET A 516 22.03 -9.40 -15.09
N THR A 517 20.90 -8.92 -15.60
CA THR A 517 20.28 -9.36 -16.86
C THR A 517 20.18 -8.20 -17.86
N ASP A 518 20.23 -8.49 -19.15
CA ASP A 518 20.10 -7.47 -20.20
C ASP A 518 18.71 -6.83 -20.15
N TRP A 519 18.63 -5.51 -20.38
CA TRP A 519 17.38 -4.80 -20.55
C TRP A 519 17.51 -3.67 -21.58
N GLU A 520 16.39 -3.34 -22.22
CA GLU A 520 16.29 -2.28 -23.21
C GLU A 520 14.95 -1.55 -23.02
N SER A 521 14.95 -0.23 -23.22
CA SER A 521 13.72 0.57 -23.20
C SER A 521 13.64 1.40 -24.48
N GLU A 522 12.62 1.14 -25.28
CA GLU A 522 12.31 1.94 -26.47
C GLU A 522 11.87 3.36 -26.08
N GLU A 523 11.08 3.48 -25.00
CA GLU A 523 10.57 4.75 -24.48
C GLU A 523 11.71 5.69 -24.08
N LEU A 524 12.67 5.19 -23.30
CA LEU A 524 13.84 5.95 -22.89
C LEU A 524 14.92 6.01 -23.96
N SER A 525 14.81 5.16 -24.99
CA SER A 525 15.85 4.93 -26.00
C SER A 525 17.19 4.59 -25.35
N VAL A 526 17.22 3.56 -24.49
CA VAL A 526 18.43 3.10 -23.77
C VAL A 526 18.53 1.58 -23.77
N SER A 527 19.75 1.08 -23.57
CA SER A 527 20.04 -0.34 -23.32
C SER A 527 21.10 -0.47 -22.23
N GLY A 528 21.07 -1.57 -21.49
CA GLY A 528 22.05 -1.84 -20.43
C GLY A 528 21.79 -3.17 -19.75
N VAL A 529 22.18 -3.26 -18.47
CA VAL A 529 21.84 -4.40 -17.60
C VAL A 529 21.08 -3.92 -16.37
N ARG A 530 20.20 -4.75 -15.83
CA ARG A 530 19.46 -4.52 -14.60
C ARG A 530 19.62 -5.72 -13.65
N PRO A 531 19.50 -5.52 -12.33
CA PRO A 531 19.40 -6.63 -11.39
C PRO A 531 18.22 -7.55 -11.72
N ASP A 532 18.46 -8.85 -11.68
CA ASP A 532 17.40 -9.85 -11.82
C ASP A 532 16.46 -9.81 -10.61
N GLY A 533 15.16 -9.98 -10.86
CA GLY A 533 14.13 -9.99 -9.82
C GLY A 533 13.80 -8.63 -9.17
N TRP A 534 14.42 -7.52 -9.57
CA TRP A 534 14.04 -6.19 -9.06
C TRP A 534 12.87 -5.62 -9.84
N ALA A 535 11.88 -5.07 -9.14
CA ALA A 535 10.70 -4.48 -9.75
C ALA A 535 11.05 -3.17 -10.47
N GLU A 536 10.54 -2.98 -11.69
CA GLU A 536 10.65 -1.70 -12.39
C GLU A 536 9.51 -0.78 -11.96
N VAL A 537 9.78 0.14 -11.04
CA VAL A 537 8.75 0.98 -10.40
C VAL A 537 8.36 2.19 -11.26
N VAL A 538 9.31 2.69 -12.06
CA VAL A 538 9.08 3.64 -13.16
C VAL A 538 10.09 3.32 -14.26
N PRO A 539 9.88 3.75 -15.52
CA PRO A 539 10.81 3.44 -16.61
C PRO A 539 12.28 3.73 -16.25
N GLY A 540 13.09 2.67 -16.29
CA GLY A 540 14.52 2.70 -15.97
C GLY A 540 14.87 2.83 -14.49
N ALA A 541 13.92 2.69 -13.56
CA ALA A 541 14.17 2.61 -12.13
C ALA A 541 13.77 1.24 -11.59
N PHE A 542 14.77 0.48 -11.16
CA PHE A 542 14.64 -0.87 -10.62
C PHE A 542 14.83 -0.83 -9.11
N GLN A 543 13.88 -1.38 -8.36
CA GLN A 543 13.86 -1.32 -6.90
C GLN A 543 13.87 -2.72 -6.30
N GLN A 544 14.76 -2.93 -5.32
CA GLN A 544 14.72 -4.10 -4.44
C GLN A 544 13.95 -3.80 -3.16
N SER A 545 14.14 -2.61 -2.61
CA SER A 545 13.46 -2.11 -1.43
C SER A 545 13.43 -0.59 -1.47
N PRO A 546 12.63 0.08 -0.63
CA PRO A 546 12.69 1.54 -0.51
C PRO A 546 14.09 2.10 -0.16
N LEU A 547 15.01 1.26 0.34
CA LEU A 547 16.38 1.64 0.66
C LEU A 547 17.40 1.26 -0.42
N VAL A 548 16.99 0.52 -1.46
CA VAL A 548 17.87 0.05 -2.53
C VAL A 548 17.20 0.20 -3.89
N THR A 549 17.68 1.14 -4.70
CA THR A 549 17.11 1.45 -6.02
C THR A 549 18.21 1.81 -7.02
N LEU A 550 18.16 1.21 -8.20
CA LEU A 550 19.00 1.51 -9.35
C LEU A 550 18.19 2.31 -10.38
N VAL A 551 18.66 3.50 -10.76
CA VAL A 551 18.10 4.32 -11.83
C VAL A 551 19.07 4.39 -13.00
N GLN A 552 18.57 4.18 -14.21
CA GLN A 552 19.29 4.20 -15.47
C GLN A 552 18.49 5.00 -16.50
N GLN A 553 18.89 6.25 -16.76
CA GLN A 553 18.11 7.18 -17.58
C GLN A 553 19.00 8.10 -18.44
N VAL A 554 18.39 8.69 -19.48
CA VAL A 554 18.96 9.81 -20.23
C VAL A 554 18.09 11.03 -19.98
N ALA A 555 18.70 12.14 -19.55
CA ALA A 555 18.03 13.41 -19.33
C ALA A 555 18.33 14.38 -20.50
N PRO A 556 17.40 14.54 -21.48
CA PRO A 556 17.64 15.39 -22.63
C PRO A 556 17.76 16.86 -22.23
N GLY A 557 18.83 17.52 -22.68
CA GLY A 557 19.05 18.95 -22.42
C GLY A 557 19.49 19.32 -21.00
N ALA A 558 19.65 18.34 -20.12
CA ALA A 558 20.33 18.51 -18.83
C ALA A 558 21.85 18.45 -18.99
N THR A 559 22.59 19.11 -18.10
CA THR A 559 24.05 18.99 -18.00
C THR A 559 24.46 18.43 -16.64
N ALA A 560 25.65 17.81 -16.55
CA ALA A 560 26.17 17.29 -15.29
C ALA A 560 26.22 18.39 -14.21
N ASP A 561 26.67 19.59 -14.57
CA ASP A 561 26.71 20.76 -13.68
C ASP A 561 25.35 21.12 -13.07
N GLN A 562 24.24 20.94 -13.82
CA GLN A 562 22.89 21.24 -13.33
C GLN A 562 22.45 20.20 -12.30
N VAL A 563 22.62 18.91 -12.61
CA VAL A 563 22.29 17.80 -11.70
C VAL A 563 23.11 17.92 -10.41
N LEU A 564 24.42 18.14 -10.52
CA LEU A 564 25.30 18.30 -9.37
C LEU A 564 24.97 19.54 -8.53
N GLN A 565 24.53 20.65 -9.15
CA GLN A 565 24.08 21.83 -8.41
C GLN A 565 22.79 21.57 -7.64
N GLN A 566 21.84 20.84 -8.23
CA GLN A 566 20.59 20.47 -7.56
C GLN A 566 20.87 19.53 -6.39
N LEU A 567 21.66 18.48 -6.61
CA LEU A 567 22.05 17.53 -5.57
C LEU A 567 22.87 18.21 -4.47
N ALA A 568 23.83 19.07 -4.83
CA ALA A 568 24.57 19.87 -3.86
C ALA A 568 23.64 20.77 -3.03
N ALA A 569 22.63 21.40 -3.64
CA ALA A 569 21.67 22.24 -2.93
C ALA A 569 20.87 21.44 -1.90
N GLN A 570 20.50 20.20 -2.22
CA GLN A 570 19.86 19.28 -1.27
C GLN A 570 20.83 18.93 -0.12
N LEU A 571 22.12 18.73 -0.39
CA LEU A 571 23.12 18.30 0.60
C LEU A 571 23.77 19.46 1.39
N GLY A 572 23.10 20.61 1.50
CA GLY A 572 23.63 21.76 2.25
C GLY A 572 24.61 22.66 1.48
N GLY A 573 24.65 22.55 0.15
CA GLY A 573 25.25 23.51 -0.78
C GLY A 573 26.73 23.30 -1.09
N ALA A 574 27.35 22.22 -0.62
CA ALA A 574 28.75 21.92 -0.93
C ALA A 574 28.87 21.36 -2.37
N PRO A 575 29.79 21.88 -3.21
CA PRO A 575 30.00 21.32 -4.54
C PRO A 575 30.50 19.87 -4.44
N LEU A 576 29.92 19.00 -5.27
CA LEU A 576 30.30 17.60 -5.38
C LEU A 576 31.44 17.45 -6.39
N GLU A 577 32.49 16.76 -5.98
CA GLU A 577 33.64 16.44 -6.83
C GLU A 577 33.62 14.94 -7.16
N PRO A 578 34.03 14.54 -8.38
CA PRO A 578 34.07 13.14 -8.75
C PRO A 578 35.13 12.40 -7.92
N VAL A 579 34.77 11.23 -7.42
CA VAL A 579 35.66 10.33 -6.65
C VAL A 579 36.48 9.43 -7.56
N ASP A 580 35.99 9.17 -8.78
CA ASP A 580 36.67 8.35 -9.78
C ASP A 580 36.14 8.66 -11.20
N ARG A 581 36.79 8.07 -12.22
CA ARG A 581 36.36 8.14 -13.62
C ARG A 581 36.46 6.77 -14.27
N LEU A 582 35.41 6.38 -14.98
CA LEU A 582 35.32 5.11 -15.68
C LEU A 582 35.23 5.32 -17.19
N GLU A 583 36.13 4.71 -17.96
CA GLU A 583 36.08 4.67 -19.42
C GLU A 583 35.39 3.39 -19.87
N THR A 584 34.28 3.51 -20.58
CA THR A 584 33.49 2.40 -21.16
C THR A 584 33.53 2.47 -22.69
N GLU A 585 32.93 1.49 -23.38
CA GLU A 585 32.80 1.56 -24.83
C GLU A 585 31.86 2.68 -25.29
N SER A 586 30.85 3.02 -24.47
CA SER A 586 29.80 4.00 -24.78
C SER A 586 30.18 5.43 -24.38
N ALA A 587 30.82 5.63 -23.23
CA ALA A 587 31.14 6.96 -22.71
C ALA A 587 32.30 6.99 -21.70
N THR A 588 32.72 8.21 -21.34
CA THR A 588 33.56 8.47 -20.16
C THR A 588 32.68 9.01 -19.04
N TRP A 589 32.64 8.28 -17.93
CA TRP A 589 31.78 8.54 -16.79
C TRP A 589 32.55 9.18 -15.66
N ASP A 590 32.05 10.29 -15.13
CA ASP A 590 32.51 10.83 -13.85
C ASP A 590 31.64 10.21 -12.73
N LEU A 591 32.30 9.59 -11.75
CA LEU A 591 31.64 8.88 -10.65
C LEU A 591 31.65 9.73 -9.38
N TYR A 592 30.52 9.83 -8.72
CA TYR A 592 30.28 10.58 -7.50
C TYR A 592 29.76 9.64 -6.43
N ARG A 593 30.02 10.00 -5.17
CA ARG A 593 29.58 9.24 -4.01
C ARG A 593 29.17 10.19 -2.89
N VAL A 594 27.95 10.02 -2.40
CA VAL A 594 27.32 10.91 -1.42
C VAL A 594 26.66 10.09 -0.32
N ASP A 595 26.69 10.60 0.92
CA ASP A 595 25.87 10.12 2.03
C ASP A 595 24.81 11.16 2.38
N ASP A 596 23.55 10.72 2.49
CA ASP A 596 22.42 11.57 2.88
C ASP A 596 21.38 10.74 3.63
N LEU A 597 20.92 11.21 4.80
CA LEU A 597 19.85 10.60 5.59
C LEU A 597 19.95 9.07 5.76
N GLY A 598 21.16 8.57 6.09
CA GLY A 598 21.38 7.15 6.30
C GLY A 598 21.36 6.32 5.01
N GLN A 599 21.46 6.97 3.85
CA GLN A 599 21.58 6.35 2.53
C GLN A 599 22.91 6.74 1.89
N ARG A 600 23.47 5.81 1.11
CA ARG A 600 24.56 6.01 0.17
C ARG A 600 23.98 6.17 -1.23
N VAL A 601 24.37 7.26 -1.90
CA VAL A 601 24.11 7.47 -3.32
C VAL A 601 25.42 7.37 -4.11
N ASP A 602 25.52 6.34 -4.96
CA ASP A 602 26.55 6.20 -5.99
C ASP A 602 25.97 6.71 -7.32
N LEU A 603 26.62 7.70 -7.94
CA LEU A 603 26.10 8.40 -9.13
C LEU A 603 27.16 8.43 -10.24
N ALA A 604 26.79 8.06 -11.46
CA ALA A 604 27.62 8.17 -12.66
C ALA A 604 26.96 9.10 -13.66
N LEU A 605 27.73 10.08 -14.14
CA LEU A 605 27.27 11.05 -15.13
C LEU A 605 28.16 11.00 -16.37
N ALA A 606 27.55 10.94 -17.55
CA ALA A 606 28.24 11.06 -18.83
C ALA A 606 27.45 11.90 -19.83
N GLU A 607 28.11 12.82 -20.52
CA GLU A 607 27.48 13.57 -21.61
C GLU A 607 27.42 12.72 -22.89
N SER A 608 26.26 12.69 -23.54
CA SER A 608 26.03 12.00 -24.81
C SER A 608 25.30 12.91 -25.80
N ASP A 609 25.20 12.49 -27.06
CA ASP A 609 24.44 13.21 -28.09
C ASP A 609 22.93 13.25 -27.79
N ALA A 610 22.40 12.26 -27.04
CA ALA A 610 21.00 12.17 -26.63
C ALA A 610 20.68 13.02 -25.38
N GLY A 611 21.69 13.42 -24.61
CA GLY A 611 21.53 14.13 -23.33
C GLY A 611 22.53 13.66 -22.28
N LEU A 612 22.26 14.00 -21.03
CA LEU A 612 23.05 13.52 -19.89
C LEU A 612 22.61 12.10 -19.55
N ALA A 613 23.51 11.13 -19.72
CA ALA A 613 23.31 9.79 -19.22
C ALA A 613 23.55 9.76 -17.70
N VAL A 614 22.62 9.15 -16.98
CA VAL A 614 22.60 9.08 -15.52
C VAL A 614 22.41 7.63 -15.10
N VAL A 615 23.36 7.11 -14.33
CA VAL A 615 23.19 5.88 -13.57
C VAL A 615 23.32 6.24 -12.10
N GLN A 616 22.31 5.92 -11.29
CA GLN A 616 22.31 6.20 -9.86
C GLN A 616 21.93 4.92 -9.11
N LEU A 617 22.71 4.58 -8.09
CA LEU A 617 22.35 3.55 -7.12
C LEU A 617 22.20 4.20 -5.75
N THR A 618 21.03 4.05 -5.14
CA THR A 618 20.80 4.32 -3.71
C THR A 618 20.89 2.99 -2.96
N SER A 619 21.56 2.97 -1.81
CA SER A 619 21.72 1.78 -0.94
C SER A 619 21.98 2.18 0.51
N SER A 620 21.86 1.25 1.47
CA SER A 620 22.32 1.52 2.84
C SER A 620 23.86 1.64 2.90
N PRO A 621 24.42 2.50 3.76
CA PRO A 621 25.87 2.64 3.93
C PRO A 621 26.58 1.31 4.20
N ALA A 622 26.01 0.42 5.01
CA ALA A 622 26.68 -0.85 5.34
C ALA A 622 26.71 -1.84 4.17
N ARG A 623 25.78 -1.73 3.22
CA ARG A 623 25.71 -2.60 2.03
C ARG A 623 26.26 -1.94 0.76
N SER A 624 26.60 -0.67 0.84
CA SER A 624 26.91 0.14 -0.34
C SER A 624 28.08 -0.35 -1.18
N ASP A 625 29.14 -0.88 -0.57
CA ASP A 625 30.28 -1.39 -1.34
C ASP A 625 29.90 -2.67 -2.11
N VAL A 626 29.06 -3.54 -1.54
CA VAL A 626 28.58 -4.75 -2.20
C VAL A 626 27.67 -4.42 -3.38
N TYR A 627 26.67 -3.56 -3.19
CA TYR A 627 25.81 -3.13 -4.30
C TYR A 627 26.58 -2.30 -5.34
N ARG A 628 27.59 -1.53 -4.92
CA ARG A 628 28.43 -0.82 -5.89
C ARG A 628 29.13 -1.79 -6.83
N GLU A 629 29.73 -2.85 -6.30
CA GLU A 629 30.48 -3.84 -7.08
C GLU A 629 29.56 -4.73 -7.93
N GLN A 630 28.44 -5.19 -7.37
CA GLN A 630 27.55 -6.14 -8.04
C GLN A 630 26.50 -5.48 -8.95
N VAL A 631 26.13 -4.23 -8.70
CA VAL A 631 25.02 -3.55 -9.39
C VAL A 631 25.47 -2.28 -10.10
N PHE A 632 25.98 -1.30 -9.36
CA PHE A 632 26.25 0.03 -9.92
C PHE A 632 27.32 -0.01 -11.03
N LEU A 633 28.48 -0.61 -10.77
CA LEU A 633 29.55 -0.67 -11.76
C LEU A 633 29.14 -1.46 -13.02
N PRO A 634 28.55 -2.67 -12.91
CA PRO A 634 28.02 -3.37 -14.09
C PRO A 634 26.98 -2.57 -14.88
N ALA A 635 26.07 -1.88 -14.20
CA ALA A 635 25.08 -1.02 -14.85
C ALA A 635 25.76 0.13 -15.63
N VAL A 636 26.72 0.83 -15.03
CA VAL A 636 27.49 1.89 -15.71
C VAL A 636 28.28 1.35 -16.91
N GLU A 637 28.90 0.17 -16.77
CA GLU A 637 29.70 -0.45 -17.83
C GLU A 637 28.87 -0.84 -19.05
N ALA A 638 27.65 -1.33 -18.84
CA ALA A 638 26.75 -1.78 -19.90
C ALA A 638 25.87 -0.66 -20.47
N PHE A 639 25.65 0.43 -19.73
CA PHE A 639 24.68 1.45 -20.13
C PHE A 639 25.10 2.15 -21.43
N ALA A 640 24.20 2.07 -22.40
CA ALA A 640 24.35 2.66 -23.71
C ALA A 640 23.10 3.52 -24.03
N PRO A 641 23.24 4.86 -24.06
CA PRO A 641 22.20 5.72 -24.58
C PRO A 641 22.00 5.44 -26.07
N GLY A 642 20.75 5.28 -26.49
CA GLY A 642 20.35 5.10 -27.88
C GLY A 642 20.77 6.28 -28.75
N ALA A 643 21.15 5.98 -30.00
CA ALA A 643 21.67 6.95 -30.96
C ALA A 643 20.60 7.80 -31.65
#